data_AF-A0A7S1BEK3-F1
#
_entry.id   AF-A0A7S1BEK3-F1
#
_cell.length_a   1.000
_cell.length_b   1.000
_cell.length_c   1.000
_cell.angle_alpha   90.00
_cell.angle_beta   90.00
_cell.angle_gamma   90.00
#
_symmetry.space_group_name_H-M   'P 1'
#
loop_
_entity.id
_entity.type
_entity.pdbx_description
1 polymer ?
#
loop_
_entity_poly.entity_id
_entity_poly.type
_entity_poly.pdbx_seq_one_letter_code
_entity_poly.pdbx_strand_id
1 'polypeptide(L)'
;MSSNVSRQAASSALRNGLLRRSQVVTKRASNVATRQYTSTAVLADSLDMADTFARRHLGPRDSDGQSMLKTIGFNSFDELITSTVPPSILTDKPLDLEPAYSETEALAKIKSMADKNVVAKSYIGAGYYDTIVPSVILRNMLENPGWYTAYTPYQAEISQGRLEMLLNFQTLVCDLTGLPMAVASLLDESTAAGEAMQMTFSLAGKKKKNNYFVSQDVHPQTIELLKTRASAIGISIVVGDHSTVEIDDGTYCGALIQYPNTYGSVESPGMSYADFTAKVHSVKGLVTVATDLMACTKLAPPSTFGADIAVGSAQRFGVPMGFGGPHAGFLATSDTYSRKMPGRIIGVTIDSEGAPCLRMAMQTREQHIRRDKATSNICTAQALLANMAASYAVYHGPEGLKDIAGRIHALARVAHRELTSAGYKCSEGPFFDTFTVDTSSKGMTSAQVQAECVKVGANVRLIDENTVGISMGEGFSRDDIKDLLSAFGVQGADVSADASLTSVDSTVAREGDILTHPIFRQHHSETQMMRYLKKLENKDLALNTSMISLGSCTMKLNAVSEMIPVTWPEFANIHPFAPTDQVQGYHELIEDLNKDLAEITGFAAVSAQPNSGATGEFAGLMTIKRYLASIGEGHRNICLIPKSAHGTNPASATMAGMKVVVVDNDDEGNCDIVDLKAKIAKHDGNIAAFMVTYPSTFGVFEEGIKDIIGIVHDAGGQVYMDGANMNAQVGLTSPGLIGADVCHLNLHKTFCIPHGGGGPGTFVIKLI
;
A
#
# COMPACT_ATOMS: atom_id res chain seq x y z
N MET A 1 -14.77 -47.45 60.16
CA MET A 1 -14.58 -48.52 59.16
C MET A 1 -15.60 -48.24 58.06
N SER A 2 -15.31 -47.93 56.81
CA SER A 2 -14.17 -48.11 55.91
C SER A 2 -14.42 -47.19 54.70
N SER A 3 -13.58 -46.18 54.41
CA SER A 3 -13.61 -45.49 53.08
C SER A 3 -12.52 -44.41 52.84
N ASN A 4 -11.48 -44.26 53.66
CA ASN A 4 -10.50 -43.16 53.50
C ASN A 4 -9.07 -43.55 53.11
N VAL A 5 -8.83 -44.77 52.61
CA VAL A 5 -7.46 -45.25 52.28
C VAL A 5 -7.18 -45.39 50.77
N SER A 6 -8.16 -45.23 49.87
CA SER A 6 -7.93 -45.44 48.42
C SER A 6 -7.65 -44.18 47.60
N ARG A 7 -7.72 -42.96 48.17
CA ARG A 7 -7.44 -41.70 47.42
C ARG A 7 -6.01 -41.16 47.54
N GLN A 8 -5.21 -41.63 48.52
CA GLN A 8 -3.83 -41.18 48.68
C GLN A 8 -2.80 -42.00 47.85
N ALA A 9 -3.14 -43.21 47.42
CA ALA A 9 -2.22 -44.03 46.62
C ALA A 9 -2.12 -43.58 45.14
N ALA A 10 -3.22 -43.10 44.53
CA ALA A 10 -3.26 -42.68 43.13
C ALA A 10 -2.55 -41.34 42.85
N SER A 11 -2.44 -40.46 43.85
CA SER A 11 -1.75 -39.16 43.76
C SER A 11 -0.21 -39.30 43.76
N SER A 12 0.32 -40.33 44.43
CA SER A 12 1.78 -40.54 44.52
C SER A 12 2.39 -41.19 43.27
N ALA A 13 1.62 -42.01 42.54
CA ALA A 13 2.09 -42.68 41.32
C ALA A 13 2.17 -41.73 40.12
N LEU A 14 1.30 -40.73 40.03
CA LEU A 14 1.33 -39.69 38.99
C LEU A 14 2.46 -38.67 39.20
N ARG A 15 2.83 -38.36 40.45
CA ARG A 15 4.00 -37.50 40.73
C ARG A 15 5.35 -38.17 40.45
N ASN A 16 5.46 -39.48 40.66
CA ASN A 16 6.72 -40.20 40.43
C ASN A 16 6.95 -40.63 38.96
N GLY A 17 5.91 -40.66 38.12
CA GLY A 17 6.04 -40.89 36.67
C GLY A 17 6.58 -39.68 35.90
N LEU A 18 6.26 -38.46 36.35
CA LEU A 18 6.74 -37.20 35.76
C LEU A 18 8.20 -36.87 36.13
N LEU A 19 8.67 -37.32 37.30
CA LEU A 19 10.05 -37.10 37.77
C LEU A 19 11.10 -38.05 37.17
N ARG A 20 10.69 -39.15 36.50
CA ARG A 20 11.63 -40.06 35.81
C ARG A 20 11.83 -39.77 34.33
N ARG A 21 11.05 -38.88 33.71
CA ARG A 21 11.32 -38.36 32.36
C ARG A 21 12.15 -37.07 32.36
N SER A 22 12.26 -36.37 33.50
CA SER A 22 13.04 -35.12 33.61
C SER A 22 14.56 -35.34 33.68
N GLN A 23 15.06 -36.54 33.98
CA GLN A 23 16.50 -36.79 34.13
C GLN A 23 17.21 -37.31 32.87
N VAL A 24 16.50 -37.53 31.76
CA VAL A 24 17.10 -37.95 30.47
C VAL A 24 17.11 -36.81 29.43
N VAL A 25 16.44 -35.69 29.70
CA VAL A 25 16.42 -34.51 28.79
C VAL A 25 17.49 -33.46 29.16
N THR A 26 18.09 -33.54 30.34
CA THR A 26 19.04 -32.54 30.88
C THR A 26 20.47 -32.59 30.29
N LYS A 27 20.67 -33.28 29.15
CA LYS A 27 21.97 -33.26 28.43
C LYS A 27 21.92 -32.73 27.00
N ARG A 28 20.78 -32.19 26.54
CA ARG A 28 20.65 -31.56 25.21
C ARG A 28 20.25 -30.08 25.21
N ALA A 29 20.05 -29.45 26.36
CA ALA A 29 19.69 -28.05 26.47
C ALA A 29 20.84 -27.25 27.10
N SER A 30 21.73 -26.68 26.28
CA SER A 30 22.64 -25.62 26.75
C SER A 30 23.19 -24.71 25.64
N ASN A 31 22.60 -24.73 24.43
CA ASN A 31 23.03 -23.84 23.33
C ASN A 31 21.88 -22.98 22.75
N VAL A 32 20.77 -22.81 23.48
CA VAL A 32 19.88 -21.68 23.18
C VAL A 32 20.61 -20.45 23.69
N ALA A 33 21.00 -19.57 22.76
CA ALA A 33 21.65 -18.31 23.06
C ALA A 33 20.94 -17.65 24.25
N THR A 34 21.66 -17.48 25.36
CA THR A 34 21.16 -16.80 26.54
C THR A 34 20.78 -15.40 26.08
N ARG A 35 19.49 -15.13 25.87
CA ARG A 35 18.98 -13.79 25.54
C ARG A 35 19.14 -12.93 26.78
N GLN A 36 20.38 -12.46 27.00
CA GLN A 36 20.68 -11.49 28.03
C GLN A 36 20.03 -10.17 27.58
N TYR A 37 18.93 -9.80 28.23
CA TYR A 37 18.31 -8.47 28.18
C TYR A 37 19.18 -7.40 28.87
N THR A 38 20.45 -7.71 29.13
CA THR A 38 21.32 -6.93 29.98
C THR A 38 21.68 -5.60 29.35
N SER A 39 21.50 -4.52 30.11
CA SER A 39 22.24 -3.26 29.93
C SER A 39 23.75 -3.40 30.15
N THR A 40 24.20 -4.60 30.51
CA THR A 40 25.58 -5.00 30.76
C THR A 40 25.74 -6.46 30.34
N ALA A 41 25.90 -6.71 29.03
CA ALA A 41 26.67 -7.89 28.68
C ALA A 41 27.98 -7.80 29.49
N VAL A 42 28.49 -8.91 30.00
CA VAL A 42 29.86 -8.92 30.54
C VAL A 42 30.76 -8.70 29.32
N LEU A 43 30.94 -7.43 28.95
CA LEU A 43 31.77 -7.03 27.84
C LEU A 43 33.20 -7.31 28.28
N ALA A 44 33.92 -8.03 27.42
CA ALA A 44 35.32 -8.34 27.67
C ALA A 44 36.16 -7.04 27.74
N ASP A 45 35.71 -5.96 27.07
CA ASP A 45 36.32 -4.64 27.08
C ASP A 45 35.31 -3.54 27.45
N SER A 46 35.73 -2.63 28.34
CA SER A 46 34.98 -1.43 28.70
C SER A 46 34.72 -0.46 27.54
N LEU A 47 35.52 -0.53 26.47
CA LEU A 47 35.34 0.27 25.25
C LEU A 47 34.21 -0.26 24.36
N ASP A 48 33.76 -1.49 24.56
CA ASP A 48 32.63 -2.09 23.83
C ASP A 48 31.26 -1.66 24.40
N MET A 49 31.25 -0.80 25.43
CA MET A 49 30.04 -0.22 26.03
C MET A 49 29.39 0.80 25.08
N ALA A 50 28.82 0.33 23.97
CA ALA A 50 28.03 1.12 23.03
C ALA A 50 26.54 1.15 23.41
N ASP A 51 25.79 2.18 22.97
CA ASP A 51 24.32 2.19 23.08
C ASP A 51 23.72 1.13 22.16
N THR A 52 22.89 0.23 22.69
CA THR A 52 22.18 -0.80 21.93
C THR A 52 20.71 -0.39 21.71
N PHE A 53 20.20 -0.47 20.49
CA PHE A 53 18.81 -0.08 20.20
C PHE A 53 17.74 -0.89 20.96
N ALA A 54 17.98 -2.19 21.22
CA ALA A 54 17.01 -3.07 21.86
C ALA A 54 16.50 -2.54 23.22
N ARG A 55 17.36 -1.89 24.01
CA ARG A 55 16.97 -1.31 25.32
C ARG A 55 16.08 -0.06 25.20
N ARG A 56 16.00 0.53 24.00
CA ARG A 56 15.09 1.65 23.67
C ARG A 56 13.78 1.14 23.08
N HIS A 57 13.85 0.07 22.29
CA HIS A 57 12.68 -0.55 21.67
C HIS A 57 11.81 -1.31 22.67
N LEU A 58 12.44 -2.03 23.62
CA LEU A 58 11.74 -2.82 24.63
C LEU A 58 11.37 -1.94 25.83
N GLY A 59 10.07 -1.89 26.14
CA GLY A 59 9.57 -1.12 27.29
C GLY A 59 10.01 -1.68 28.64
N PRO A 60 9.78 -2.98 28.94
CA PRO A 60 10.17 -3.58 30.22
C PRO A 60 11.68 -3.68 30.37
N ARG A 61 12.20 -3.31 31.55
CA ARG A 61 13.58 -3.56 31.96
C ARG A 61 13.73 -4.98 32.52
N ASP A 62 14.97 -5.42 32.76
CA ASP A 62 15.25 -6.71 33.39
C ASP A 62 14.48 -6.93 34.69
N SER A 63 14.44 -5.92 35.56
CA SER A 63 13.70 -5.98 36.83
C SER A 63 12.19 -6.14 36.63
N ASP A 64 11.65 -5.48 35.61
CA ASP A 64 10.23 -5.55 35.27
C ASP A 64 9.90 -6.94 34.70
N GLY A 65 10.74 -7.45 33.81
CA GLY A 65 10.64 -8.79 33.24
C GLY A 65 10.63 -9.88 34.31
N GLN A 66 11.55 -9.81 35.29
CA GLN A 66 11.58 -10.74 36.42
C GLN A 66 10.33 -10.64 37.30
N SER A 67 9.84 -9.43 37.56
CA SER A 67 8.59 -9.22 38.30
C SER A 67 7.38 -9.80 37.55
N MET A 68 7.33 -9.61 36.23
CA MET A 68 6.29 -10.17 35.37
C MET A 68 6.34 -11.70 35.39
N LEU A 69 7.49 -12.32 35.13
CA LEU A 69 7.69 -13.77 35.17
C LEU A 69 7.23 -14.38 36.49
N LYS A 70 7.64 -13.78 37.62
CA LYS A 70 7.20 -14.22 38.96
C LYS A 70 5.68 -14.14 39.12
N THR A 71 5.05 -13.09 38.59
CA THR A 71 3.60 -12.89 38.66
C THR A 71 2.84 -13.99 37.92
N ILE A 72 3.34 -14.41 36.75
CA ILE A 72 2.74 -15.47 35.92
C ILE A 72 3.27 -16.87 36.26
N GLY A 73 4.11 -17.01 37.30
CA GLY A 73 4.54 -18.30 37.84
C GLY A 73 5.73 -18.95 37.12
N PHE A 74 6.52 -18.18 36.35
CA PHE A 74 7.70 -18.67 35.63
C PHE A 74 9.00 -18.14 36.27
N ASN A 75 10.08 -18.92 36.18
CA ASN A 75 11.39 -18.55 36.72
C ASN A 75 12.33 -17.94 35.67
N SER A 76 12.01 -18.10 34.38
CA SER A 76 12.79 -17.57 33.27
C SER A 76 11.94 -17.41 32.01
N PHE A 77 12.42 -16.58 31.06
CA PHE A 77 11.79 -16.49 29.74
C PHE A 77 11.89 -17.79 28.95
N ASP A 78 12.97 -18.56 29.11
CA ASP A 78 13.10 -19.87 28.44
C ASP A 78 12.02 -20.85 28.91
N GLU A 79 11.73 -20.87 30.22
CA GLU A 79 10.63 -21.67 30.78
C GLU A 79 9.28 -21.23 30.21
N LEU A 80 9.05 -19.92 30.09
CA LEU A 80 7.83 -19.38 29.49
C LEU A 80 7.70 -19.76 28.01
N ILE A 81 8.76 -19.59 27.23
CA ILE A 81 8.77 -19.89 25.79
C ILE A 81 8.54 -21.38 25.56
N THR A 82 9.28 -22.24 26.25
CA THR A 82 9.15 -23.71 26.10
C THR A 82 7.80 -24.25 26.57
N SER A 83 7.09 -23.50 27.42
CA SER A 83 5.72 -23.82 27.84
C SER A 83 4.64 -23.22 26.94
N THR A 84 5.00 -22.31 26.03
CA THR A 84 4.06 -21.57 25.17
C THR A 84 4.15 -21.99 23.70
N VAL A 85 5.36 -22.17 23.18
CA VAL A 85 5.62 -22.53 21.78
C VAL A 85 5.80 -24.04 21.68
N PRO A 86 5.04 -24.75 20.82
CA PRO A 86 5.13 -26.19 20.70
C PRO A 86 6.56 -26.66 20.36
N PRO A 87 7.08 -27.71 21.03
CA PRO A 87 8.45 -28.19 20.81
C PRO A 87 8.75 -28.64 19.37
N SER A 88 7.71 -28.99 18.60
CA SER A 88 7.83 -29.44 17.20
C SER A 88 8.19 -28.31 16.22
N ILE A 89 8.05 -27.05 16.64
CA ILE A 89 8.27 -25.86 15.82
C ILE A 89 9.21 -24.84 16.49
N LEU A 90 9.57 -25.03 17.75
CA LEU A 90 10.55 -24.19 18.45
C LEU A 90 11.95 -24.50 17.92
N THR A 91 12.67 -23.49 17.45
CA THR A 91 14.07 -23.62 17.03
C THR A 91 15.02 -23.06 18.08
N ASP A 92 16.15 -23.76 18.27
CA ASP A 92 17.30 -23.29 19.04
C ASP A 92 18.38 -22.67 18.14
N LYS A 93 18.21 -22.73 16.82
CA LYS A 93 19.13 -22.14 15.85
C LYS A 93 18.98 -20.61 15.89
N PRO A 94 20.06 -19.85 16.18
CA PRO A 94 20.02 -18.39 16.05
C PRO A 94 19.82 -17.99 14.58
N LEU A 95 19.18 -16.83 14.36
CA LEU A 95 19.04 -16.26 13.02
C LEU A 95 20.43 -15.86 12.50
N ASP A 96 20.72 -16.21 11.25
CA ASP A 96 21.96 -15.85 10.55
C ASP A 96 21.85 -14.43 9.97
N LEU A 97 21.87 -13.43 10.85
CA LEU A 97 21.79 -12.00 10.54
C LEU A 97 23.12 -11.31 10.86
N GLU A 98 23.33 -10.14 10.26
CA GLU A 98 24.45 -9.29 10.65
C GLU A 98 24.39 -8.90 12.14
N PRO A 99 25.54 -8.64 12.78
CA PRO A 99 25.57 -8.12 14.13
C PRO A 99 24.72 -6.85 14.27
N ALA A 100 24.03 -6.71 15.40
CA ALA A 100 23.17 -5.57 15.64
C ALA A 100 23.97 -4.25 15.64
N TYR A 101 23.49 -3.29 14.86
CA TYR A 101 24.02 -1.93 14.84
C TYR A 101 23.46 -1.09 16.00
N SER A 102 24.26 -0.13 16.50
CA SER A 102 23.72 1.00 17.24
C SER A 102 22.85 1.89 16.34
N GLU A 103 22.03 2.76 16.93
CA GLU A 103 21.20 3.70 16.14
C GLU A 103 22.05 4.58 15.21
N THR A 104 23.23 5.01 15.67
CA THR A 104 24.15 5.84 14.89
C THR A 104 24.77 5.08 13.73
N GLU A 105 25.20 3.83 13.96
CA GLU A 105 25.76 3.00 12.90
C GLU A 105 24.71 2.62 11.86
N ALA A 106 23.47 2.31 12.30
CA ALA A 106 22.37 2.02 11.40
C ALA A 106 22.06 3.22 10.49
N LEU A 107 22.00 4.44 11.05
CA LEU A 107 21.82 5.69 10.29
C LEU A 107 22.96 5.92 9.30
N ALA A 108 24.21 5.66 9.69
CA ALA A 108 25.35 5.77 8.79
C ALA A 108 25.30 4.74 7.65
N LYS A 109 24.93 3.48 7.95
CA LYS A 109 24.76 2.42 6.95
C LYS A 109 23.69 2.81 5.92
N ILE A 110 22.48 3.18 6.37
CA ILE A 110 21.40 3.57 5.45
C ILE A 110 21.75 4.84 4.67
N LYS A 111 22.50 5.79 5.26
CA LYS A 111 22.97 6.98 4.53
C LYS A 111 23.95 6.60 3.42
N SER A 112 24.86 5.67 3.67
CA SER A 112 25.78 5.17 2.64
C SER A 112 25.07 4.47 1.47
N MET A 113 23.91 3.85 1.72
CA MET A 113 23.05 3.32 0.65
C MET A 113 22.36 4.46 -0.09
N ALA A 114 21.77 5.41 0.64
CA ALA A 114 21.09 6.57 0.08
C ALA A 114 21.99 7.39 -0.85
N ASP A 115 23.26 7.60 -0.48
CA ASP A 115 24.25 8.36 -1.25
C ASP A 115 24.61 7.70 -2.61
N LYS A 116 24.19 6.45 -2.86
CA LYS A 116 24.34 5.76 -4.14
C LYS A 116 23.19 6.06 -5.11
N ASN A 117 22.12 6.72 -4.65
CA ASN A 117 21.04 7.16 -5.52
C ASN A 117 21.35 8.53 -6.12
N VAL A 118 20.88 8.77 -7.35
CA VAL A 118 21.00 10.05 -8.06
C VAL A 118 19.64 10.72 -8.11
N VAL A 119 19.51 11.87 -7.43
CA VAL A 119 18.28 12.67 -7.45
C VAL A 119 18.26 13.55 -8.71
N ALA A 120 17.80 12.97 -9.82
CA ALA A 120 17.66 13.66 -11.10
C ALA A 120 16.31 14.39 -11.25
N LYS A 121 16.28 15.46 -12.06
CA LYS A 121 15.04 16.11 -12.51
C LYS A 121 14.29 15.18 -13.47
N SER A 122 13.24 14.54 -12.96
CA SER A 122 12.52 13.50 -13.71
C SER A 122 11.27 14.05 -14.40
N TYR A 123 11.33 14.15 -15.73
CA TYR A 123 10.24 14.55 -16.63
C TYR A 123 9.47 13.33 -17.17
N ILE A 124 9.53 12.19 -16.50
CA ILE A 124 8.99 10.92 -16.99
C ILE A 124 7.45 10.91 -16.95
N GLY A 125 6.85 11.47 -15.90
CA GLY A 125 5.41 11.46 -15.67
C GLY A 125 4.88 10.06 -15.42
N ALA A 126 3.93 9.60 -16.23
CA ALA A 126 3.31 8.28 -16.08
C ALA A 126 2.66 8.04 -14.69
N GLY A 127 2.06 9.09 -14.12
CA GLY A 127 1.33 9.03 -12.85
C GLY A 127 2.12 9.50 -11.62
N TYR A 128 3.41 9.82 -11.80
CA TYR A 128 4.28 10.34 -10.75
C TYR A 128 4.94 11.64 -11.21
N TYR A 129 4.81 12.69 -10.40
CA TYR A 129 5.25 14.03 -10.79
C TYR A 129 6.01 14.68 -9.63
N ASP A 130 7.04 15.46 -9.98
CA ASP A 130 7.73 16.30 -9.02
C ASP A 130 6.75 17.31 -8.38
N THR A 131 6.81 17.41 -7.05
CA THR A 131 5.97 18.27 -6.21
C THR A 131 6.78 18.80 -5.04
N ILE A 132 6.39 19.98 -4.55
CA ILE A 132 6.99 20.58 -3.37
C ILE A 132 6.16 20.14 -2.16
N VAL A 133 6.77 19.38 -1.24
CA VAL A 133 6.16 19.11 0.06
C VAL A 133 6.30 20.36 0.93
N PRO A 134 5.21 21.03 1.36
CA PRO A 134 5.33 22.20 2.21
C PRO A 134 5.99 21.83 3.54
N SER A 135 7.07 22.52 3.92
CA SER A 135 7.86 22.18 5.12
C SER A 135 7.03 22.16 6.41
N VAL A 136 5.97 22.98 6.48
CA VAL A 136 5.04 22.98 7.62
C VAL A 136 4.24 21.67 7.71
N ILE A 137 3.88 21.05 6.58
CA ILE A 137 3.20 19.75 6.53
C ILE A 137 4.21 18.63 6.79
N LEU A 138 5.38 18.67 6.15
CA LEU A 138 6.46 17.71 6.37
C LEU A 138 6.76 17.56 7.88
N ARG A 139 7.08 18.69 8.53
CA ARG A 139 7.50 18.70 9.93
C ARG A 139 6.37 18.41 10.91
N ASN A 140 5.18 18.97 10.69
CA ASN A 140 4.09 18.91 11.68
C ASN A 140 3.09 17.77 11.43
N MET A 141 3.25 16.99 10.36
CA MET A 141 2.44 15.79 10.07
C MET A 141 3.30 14.56 9.77
N LEU A 142 4.11 14.55 8.70
CA LEU A 142 4.87 13.35 8.32
C LEU A 142 5.96 12.99 9.34
N GLU A 143 6.62 13.98 9.91
CA GLU A 143 7.67 13.82 10.94
C GLU A 143 7.12 13.94 12.37
N ASN A 144 5.79 13.96 12.55
CA ASN A 144 5.14 14.14 13.84
C ASN A 144 4.48 12.83 14.34
N PRO A 145 4.97 12.21 15.43
CA PRO A 145 4.40 10.96 15.95
C PRO A 145 2.94 11.08 16.41
N GLY A 146 2.45 12.29 16.70
CA GLY A 146 1.03 12.52 16.99
C GLY A 146 0.11 12.21 15.80
N TRP A 147 0.63 12.24 14.57
CA TRP A 147 -0.12 11.93 13.35
C TRP A 147 0.12 10.50 12.83
N TYR A 148 1.35 10.00 12.91
CA TYR A 148 1.69 8.73 12.27
C TYR A 148 1.59 7.49 13.16
N THR A 149 1.51 7.62 14.50
CA THR A 149 1.55 6.43 15.38
C THR A 149 0.18 5.84 15.70
N ALA A 150 -0.91 6.59 15.57
CA ALA A 150 -2.26 6.06 15.72
C ALA A 150 -2.61 5.12 14.55
N TYR A 151 -3.64 4.29 14.68
CA TYR A 151 -4.14 3.46 13.59
C TYR A 151 -5.57 3.87 13.17
N THR A 152 -6.20 3.02 12.37
CA THR A 152 -7.57 3.19 11.85
C THR A 152 -8.50 3.75 12.93
N PRO A 153 -9.32 4.78 12.64
CA PRO A 153 -10.14 5.48 13.62
C PRO A 153 -11.37 4.66 14.05
N TYR A 154 -11.15 3.45 14.59
CA TYR A 154 -12.20 2.56 15.10
C TYR A 154 -12.96 3.19 16.28
N GLN A 155 -12.25 3.93 17.14
CA GLN A 155 -12.80 4.69 18.26
C GLN A 155 -12.92 6.15 17.83
N ALA A 156 -14.08 6.54 17.31
CA ALA A 156 -14.26 7.82 16.62
C ALA A 156 -14.08 9.03 17.55
N GLU A 157 -14.47 8.90 18.81
CA GLU A 157 -14.47 9.93 19.85
C GLU A 157 -13.06 10.45 20.16
N ILE A 158 -12.06 9.58 20.00
CA ILE A 158 -10.62 9.88 20.21
C ILE A 158 -9.84 9.92 18.89
N SER A 159 -10.55 10.21 17.79
CA SER A 159 -10.00 10.19 16.43
C SER A 159 -10.57 11.29 15.52
N GLN A 160 -11.21 12.32 16.09
CA GLN A 160 -11.90 13.35 15.32
C GLN A 160 -10.96 14.19 14.44
N GLY A 161 -9.69 14.33 14.81
CA GLY A 161 -8.69 15.06 14.05
C GLY A 161 -8.41 14.44 12.69
N ARG A 162 -7.95 13.19 12.66
CA ARG A 162 -7.72 12.49 11.38
C ARG A 162 -9.01 12.18 10.62
N LEU A 163 -10.14 11.98 11.29
CA LEU A 163 -11.43 11.86 10.62
C LEU A 163 -11.81 13.14 9.87
N GLU A 164 -11.55 14.32 10.45
CA GLU A 164 -11.78 15.62 9.80
C GLU A 164 -10.89 15.78 8.57
N MET A 165 -9.62 15.43 8.67
CA MET A 165 -8.70 15.54 7.54
C MET A 165 -9.01 14.54 6.41
N LEU A 166 -9.44 13.31 6.74
CA LEU A 166 -9.94 12.35 5.75
C LEU A 166 -11.25 12.79 5.09
N LEU A 167 -12.12 13.51 5.81
CA LEU A 167 -13.30 14.14 5.22
C LEU A 167 -12.89 15.28 4.27
N ASN A 168 -11.91 16.11 4.65
CA ASN A 168 -11.35 17.13 3.77
C ASN A 168 -10.77 16.51 2.49
N PHE A 169 -10.10 15.36 2.58
CA PHE A 169 -9.62 14.60 1.41
C PHE A 169 -10.79 14.16 0.51
N GLN A 170 -11.87 13.62 1.08
CA GLN A 170 -13.05 13.26 0.29
C GLN A 170 -13.66 14.48 -0.39
N THR A 171 -13.80 15.61 0.32
CA THR A 171 -14.33 16.85 -0.25
C THR A 171 -13.45 17.38 -1.38
N LEU A 172 -12.13 17.34 -1.21
CA LEU A 172 -11.15 17.71 -2.22
C LEU A 172 -11.33 16.88 -3.50
N VAL A 173 -11.38 15.56 -3.36
CA VAL A 173 -11.56 14.65 -4.50
C VAL A 173 -12.92 14.91 -5.16
N CYS A 174 -14.02 14.95 -4.40
CA CYS A 174 -15.36 15.20 -4.94
C CYS A 174 -15.44 16.49 -5.75
N ASP A 175 -14.89 17.58 -5.21
CA ASP A 175 -14.94 18.90 -5.86
C ASP A 175 -14.09 18.95 -7.14
N LEU A 176 -12.88 18.37 -7.11
CA LEU A 176 -12.00 18.38 -8.27
C LEU A 176 -12.46 17.41 -9.36
N THR A 177 -13.01 16.25 -9.04
CA THR A 177 -13.55 15.33 -10.05
C THR A 177 -14.98 15.66 -10.47
N GLY A 178 -15.66 16.53 -9.72
CA GLY A 178 -17.06 16.89 -9.89
C GLY A 178 -18.05 15.74 -9.60
N LEU A 179 -17.63 14.73 -8.84
CA LEU A 179 -18.46 13.58 -8.45
C LEU A 179 -18.86 13.70 -6.98
N PRO A 180 -20.07 13.25 -6.58
CA PRO A 180 -20.63 13.60 -5.28
C PRO A 180 -20.06 12.82 -4.08
N MET A 181 -19.46 11.64 -4.29
CA MET A 181 -18.92 10.82 -3.20
C MET A 181 -17.53 10.29 -3.51
N ALA A 182 -16.66 10.25 -2.50
CA ALA A 182 -15.31 9.70 -2.59
C ALA A 182 -14.97 8.82 -1.37
N VAL A 183 -14.03 7.89 -1.56
CA VAL A 183 -13.46 7.07 -0.48
C VAL A 183 -12.35 7.80 0.26
N ALA A 184 -12.08 7.39 1.50
CA ALA A 184 -11.02 7.93 2.37
C ALA A 184 -9.62 7.39 2.03
N SER A 185 -9.30 7.28 0.73
CA SER A 185 -8.12 6.66 0.08
C SER A 185 -8.19 5.17 -0.28
N LEU A 186 -7.43 4.82 -1.32
CA LEU A 186 -7.01 3.50 -1.77
C LEU A 186 -5.48 3.44 -1.84
N LEU A 187 -4.91 2.34 -2.34
CA LEU A 187 -3.48 2.03 -2.22
C LEU A 187 -2.58 2.80 -3.20
N ASP A 188 -3.03 2.94 -4.44
CA ASP A 188 -2.39 3.68 -5.55
C ASP A 188 -3.41 3.85 -6.69
N GLU A 189 -3.03 4.49 -7.79
CA GLU A 189 -3.90 4.68 -8.96
C GLU A 189 -4.33 3.36 -9.60
N SER A 190 -3.38 2.45 -9.85
CA SER A 190 -3.65 1.23 -10.59
C SER A 190 -4.64 0.34 -9.84
N THR A 191 -4.46 0.19 -8.53
CA THR A 191 -5.37 -0.55 -7.64
C THR A 191 -6.73 0.15 -7.56
N ALA A 192 -6.79 1.48 -7.53
CA ALA A 192 -8.05 2.22 -7.61
C ALA A 192 -8.82 1.93 -8.92
N ALA A 193 -8.13 1.90 -10.07
CA ALA A 193 -8.72 1.48 -11.33
C ALA A 193 -9.18 0.01 -11.29
N GLY A 194 -8.40 -0.86 -10.64
CA GLY A 194 -8.78 -2.26 -10.39
C GLY A 194 -10.05 -2.41 -9.55
N GLU A 195 -10.21 -1.59 -8.51
CA GLU A 195 -11.44 -1.54 -7.71
C GLU A 195 -12.63 -1.02 -8.54
N ALA A 196 -12.42 0.03 -9.35
CA ALA A 196 -13.47 0.58 -10.22
C ALA A 196 -13.96 -0.44 -11.28
N MET A 197 -13.04 -1.22 -11.86
CA MET A 197 -13.38 -2.33 -12.76
C MET A 197 -14.22 -3.40 -12.04
N GLN A 198 -13.79 -3.85 -10.85
CA GLN A 198 -14.52 -4.86 -10.08
C GLN A 198 -15.91 -4.36 -9.64
N MET A 199 -15.99 -3.11 -9.21
CA MET A 199 -17.24 -2.43 -8.86
C MET A 199 -18.19 -2.37 -10.07
N THR A 200 -17.70 -1.95 -11.23
CA THR A 200 -18.46 -1.90 -12.49
C THR A 200 -18.96 -3.28 -12.89
N PHE A 201 -18.10 -4.30 -12.87
CA PHE A 201 -18.48 -5.67 -13.16
C PHE A 201 -19.53 -6.20 -12.19
N SER A 202 -19.39 -5.93 -10.88
CA SER A 202 -20.40 -6.31 -9.88
C SER A 202 -21.75 -5.63 -10.11
N LEU A 203 -21.77 -4.40 -10.64
CA LEU A 203 -23.00 -3.64 -10.89
C LEU A 203 -23.72 -4.10 -12.18
N ALA A 204 -22.98 -4.53 -13.21
CA ALA A 204 -23.55 -5.06 -14.45
C ALA A 204 -24.42 -6.33 -14.23
N GLY A 205 -24.15 -7.08 -13.15
CA GLY A 205 -24.94 -8.23 -12.71
C GLY A 205 -24.74 -9.49 -13.57
N LYS A 206 -25.57 -10.53 -13.36
CA LYS A 206 -25.44 -11.86 -14.01
C LYS A 206 -25.68 -11.89 -15.54
N LYS A 207 -25.77 -10.74 -16.19
CA LYS A 207 -25.81 -10.65 -17.66
C LYS A 207 -24.37 -10.94 -18.11
N LYS A 208 -24.17 -11.78 -19.13
CA LYS A 208 -22.85 -12.31 -19.56
C LYS A 208 -21.85 -11.26 -20.12
N LYS A 209 -21.88 -10.02 -19.61
CA LYS A 209 -21.04 -8.88 -19.97
C LYS A 209 -19.66 -9.03 -19.32
N ASN A 210 -18.81 -9.85 -19.93
CA ASN A 210 -17.49 -10.16 -19.37
C ASN A 210 -16.38 -9.25 -19.90
N ASN A 211 -16.64 -8.47 -20.97
CA ASN A 211 -15.62 -7.59 -21.52
C ASN A 211 -15.59 -6.26 -20.76
N TYR A 212 -14.39 -5.78 -20.48
CA TYR A 212 -14.15 -4.44 -19.95
C TYR A 212 -13.14 -3.76 -20.87
N PHE A 213 -13.55 -2.66 -21.50
CA PHE A 213 -12.69 -1.92 -22.42
C PHE A 213 -11.69 -1.07 -21.64
N VAL A 214 -10.46 -0.99 -22.12
CA VAL A 214 -9.43 -0.11 -21.55
C VAL A 214 -8.78 0.63 -22.71
N SER A 215 -8.81 1.95 -22.70
CA SER A 215 -8.08 2.73 -23.71
C SER A 215 -6.60 2.40 -23.62
N GLN A 216 -5.97 2.23 -24.78
CA GLN A 216 -4.52 2.06 -24.90
C GLN A 216 -3.73 3.28 -24.41
N ASP A 217 -4.39 4.42 -24.21
CA ASP A 217 -3.77 5.65 -23.71
C ASP A 217 -3.78 5.75 -22.17
N VAL A 218 -4.22 4.70 -21.48
CA VAL A 218 -4.08 4.56 -20.02
C VAL A 218 -2.62 4.24 -19.67
N HIS A 219 -2.16 4.67 -18.50
CA HIS A 219 -0.82 4.35 -17.99
C HIS A 219 -0.54 2.83 -18.04
N PRO A 220 0.64 2.41 -18.53
CA PRO A 220 0.92 1.00 -18.81
C PRO A 220 0.85 0.13 -17.55
N GLN A 221 1.33 0.62 -16.41
CA GLN A 221 1.24 -0.10 -15.13
C GLN A 221 -0.22 -0.30 -14.66
N THR A 222 -1.10 0.65 -14.98
CA THR A 222 -2.54 0.54 -14.69
C THR A 222 -3.18 -0.53 -15.57
N ILE A 223 -2.84 -0.58 -16.87
CA ILE A 223 -3.29 -1.64 -17.78
C ILE A 223 -2.85 -3.03 -17.30
N GLU A 224 -1.58 -3.19 -16.90
CA GLU A 224 -1.05 -4.49 -16.45
C GLU A 224 -1.69 -4.96 -15.14
N LEU A 225 -1.97 -4.06 -14.20
CA LEU A 225 -2.69 -4.43 -12.98
C LEU A 225 -4.13 -4.86 -13.29
N LEU A 226 -4.82 -4.15 -14.20
CA LEU A 226 -6.17 -4.52 -14.63
C LEU A 226 -6.20 -5.91 -15.23
N LYS A 227 -5.28 -6.24 -16.15
CA LYS A 227 -5.15 -7.59 -16.72
C LYS A 227 -4.97 -8.64 -15.62
N THR A 228 -4.11 -8.36 -14.64
CA THR A 228 -3.86 -9.26 -13.51
C THR A 228 -5.12 -9.51 -12.69
N ARG A 229 -5.81 -8.46 -12.23
CA ARG A 229 -7.05 -8.57 -11.44
C ARG A 229 -8.20 -9.19 -12.25
N ALA A 230 -8.34 -8.83 -13.52
CA ALA A 230 -9.40 -9.33 -14.41
C ALA A 230 -9.28 -10.85 -14.64
N SER A 231 -8.05 -11.34 -14.84
CA SER A 231 -7.77 -12.77 -15.02
C SER A 231 -8.21 -13.63 -13.83
N ALA A 232 -8.27 -13.05 -12.63
CA ALA A 232 -8.67 -13.75 -11.43
C ALA A 232 -10.17 -14.06 -11.40
N ILE A 233 -11.01 -13.12 -11.86
CA ILE A 233 -12.48 -13.15 -11.71
C ILE A 233 -13.24 -13.32 -13.03
N GLY A 234 -12.54 -13.61 -14.13
CA GLY A 234 -13.14 -13.92 -15.42
C GLY A 234 -13.62 -12.71 -16.22
N ILE A 235 -12.99 -11.55 -16.03
CA ILE A 235 -13.18 -10.38 -16.88
C ILE A 235 -12.17 -10.45 -18.03
N SER A 236 -12.62 -10.16 -19.25
CA SER A 236 -11.78 -10.02 -20.43
C SER A 236 -11.44 -8.55 -20.64
N ILE A 237 -10.18 -8.18 -20.44
CA ILE A 237 -9.69 -6.83 -20.77
C ILE A 237 -9.53 -6.73 -22.29
N VAL A 238 -10.18 -5.72 -22.89
CA VAL A 238 -10.01 -5.37 -24.30
C VAL A 238 -9.28 -4.04 -24.35
N VAL A 239 -7.97 -4.07 -24.63
CA VAL A 239 -7.17 -2.86 -24.82
C VAL A 239 -7.28 -2.41 -26.27
N GLY A 240 -7.54 -1.13 -26.50
CA GLY A 240 -7.57 -0.57 -27.86
C GLY A 240 -7.82 0.93 -27.92
N ASP A 241 -8.02 1.42 -29.13
CA ASP A 241 -8.36 2.81 -29.42
C ASP A 241 -9.85 3.06 -29.17
N HIS A 242 -10.17 4.01 -28.29
CA HIS A 242 -11.55 4.34 -27.89
C HIS A 242 -12.36 4.94 -29.05
N SER A 243 -11.68 5.51 -30.05
CA SER A 243 -12.33 6.14 -31.21
C SER A 243 -12.83 5.12 -32.24
N THR A 244 -12.23 3.94 -32.29
CA THR A 244 -12.54 2.90 -33.30
C THR A 244 -13.15 1.63 -32.70
N VAL A 245 -13.11 1.46 -31.38
CA VAL A 245 -13.69 0.29 -30.72
C VAL A 245 -15.21 0.24 -30.89
N GLU A 246 -15.73 -0.96 -31.20
CA GLU A 246 -17.17 -1.22 -31.11
C GLU A 246 -17.55 -1.76 -29.74
N ILE A 247 -18.53 -1.10 -29.13
CA ILE A 247 -19.03 -1.39 -27.78
C ILE A 247 -20.47 -1.90 -27.93
N ASP A 248 -20.61 -3.23 -27.97
CA ASP A 248 -21.90 -3.89 -28.17
C ASP A 248 -22.65 -4.17 -26.85
N ASP A 249 -23.98 -4.05 -26.88
CA ASP A 249 -24.82 -4.47 -25.75
C ASP A 249 -24.75 -5.99 -25.54
N GLY A 250 -24.80 -6.39 -24.27
CA GLY A 250 -24.61 -7.78 -23.86
C GLY A 250 -23.16 -8.25 -23.74
N THR A 251 -22.19 -7.52 -24.28
CA THR A 251 -20.76 -7.91 -24.27
C THR A 251 -19.93 -7.14 -23.26
N TYR A 252 -20.02 -5.80 -23.26
CA TYR A 252 -19.21 -4.94 -22.40
C TYR A 252 -19.95 -4.54 -21.11
N CYS A 253 -19.27 -4.61 -19.97
CA CYS A 253 -19.78 -4.13 -18.67
C CYS A 253 -19.36 -2.69 -18.35
N GLY A 254 -18.28 -2.20 -18.97
CA GLY A 254 -17.82 -0.83 -18.80
C GLY A 254 -16.51 -0.57 -19.54
N ALA A 255 -15.98 0.63 -19.31
CA ALA A 255 -14.77 1.12 -19.94
C ALA A 255 -13.91 1.95 -18.98
N LEU A 256 -12.60 1.97 -19.23
CA LEU A 256 -11.64 2.89 -18.61
C LEU A 256 -10.96 3.76 -19.68
N ILE A 257 -10.94 5.06 -19.47
CA ILE A 257 -10.14 6.05 -20.21
C ILE A 257 -9.28 6.87 -19.24
N GLN A 258 -8.35 7.67 -19.76
CA GLN A 258 -7.47 8.50 -18.93
C GLN A 258 -7.44 9.97 -19.38
N TYR A 259 -7.50 10.89 -18.41
CA TYR A 259 -7.70 12.33 -18.62
C TYR A 259 -6.83 13.20 -17.68
N PRO A 260 -5.82 13.93 -18.17
CA PRO A 260 -5.16 13.78 -19.47
C PRO A 260 -4.60 12.37 -19.65
N ASN A 261 -4.47 11.92 -20.90
CA ASN A 261 -4.00 10.57 -21.20
C ASN A 261 -2.51 10.38 -20.90
N THR A 262 -2.00 9.16 -21.03
CA THR A 262 -0.59 8.86 -20.69
C THR A 262 0.45 9.61 -21.53
N TYR A 263 0.06 10.16 -22.69
CA TYR A 263 0.91 10.93 -23.61
C TYR A 263 0.72 12.45 -23.45
N GLY A 264 -0.22 12.86 -22.60
CA GLY A 264 -0.49 14.25 -22.24
C GLY A 264 -1.70 14.89 -22.93
N SER A 265 -2.32 14.24 -23.90
CA SER A 265 -3.50 14.79 -24.59
C SER A 265 -4.69 14.87 -23.64
N VAL A 266 -5.35 16.03 -23.61
CA VAL A 266 -6.59 16.24 -22.83
C VAL A 266 -7.79 15.57 -23.50
N GLU A 267 -7.82 15.62 -24.84
CA GLU A 267 -8.73 14.84 -25.68
C GLU A 267 -7.87 13.96 -26.58
N SER A 268 -8.00 12.64 -26.47
CA SER A 268 -7.34 11.73 -27.39
C SER A 268 -7.92 11.92 -28.81
N PRO A 269 -7.11 11.81 -29.89
CA PRO A 269 -7.59 11.98 -31.25
C PRO A 269 -8.77 11.05 -31.63
N GLY A 270 -9.60 11.49 -32.57
CA GLY A 270 -10.69 10.69 -33.15
C GLY A 270 -12.06 11.00 -32.56
N MET A 271 -12.40 10.41 -31.42
CA MET A 271 -13.71 10.55 -30.75
C MET A 271 -13.55 11.29 -29.43
N SER A 272 -14.40 12.30 -29.19
CA SER A 272 -14.41 13.03 -27.92
C SER A 272 -14.74 12.10 -26.74
N TYR A 273 -14.24 12.41 -25.55
CA TYR A 273 -14.60 11.63 -24.37
C TYR A 273 -16.09 11.67 -24.04
N ALA A 274 -16.79 12.78 -24.34
CA ALA A 274 -18.24 12.88 -24.18
C ALA A 274 -19.02 11.95 -25.13
N ASP A 275 -18.57 11.82 -26.39
CA ASP A 275 -19.20 10.90 -27.34
C ASP A 275 -18.89 9.44 -26.97
N PHE A 276 -17.67 9.17 -26.50
CA PHE A 276 -17.28 7.84 -26.04
C PHE A 276 -18.08 7.41 -24.80
N THR A 277 -18.27 8.29 -23.82
CA THR A 277 -19.09 7.99 -22.64
C THR A 277 -20.54 7.75 -23.02
N ALA A 278 -21.11 8.57 -23.91
CA ALA A 278 -22.45 8.35 -24.46
C ALA A 278 -22.57 6.99 -25.18
N LYS A 279 -21.54 6.58 -25.96
CA LYS A 279 -21.48 5.26 -26.61
C LYS A 279 -21.52 4.13 -25.58
N VAL A 280 -20.72 4.19 -24.53
CA VAL A 280 -20.71 3.17 -23.45
C VAL A 280 -22.03 3.15 -22.66
N HIS A 281 -22.60 4.32 -22.36
CA HIS A 281 -23.89 4.43 -21.67
C HIS A 281 -25.05 3.89 -22.50
N SER A 282 -25.00 4.00 -23.83
CA SER A 282 -26.04 3.46 -24.72
C SER A 282 -26.23 1.94 -24.56
N VAL A 283 -25.17 1.24 -24.15
CA VAL A 283 -25.19 -0.20 -23.83
C VAL A 283 -25.28 -0.47 -22.32
N LYS A 284 -25.56 0.54 -21.50
CA LYS A 284 -25.65 0.43 -20.03
C LYS A 284 -24.33 -0.02 -19.37
N GLY A 285 -23.18 0.30 -19.98
CA GLY A 285 -21.88 0.19 -19.33
C GLY A 285 -21.61 1.42 -18.47
N LEU A 286 -20.67 1.32 -17.53
CA LEU A 286 -20.16 2.47 -16.77
C LEU A 286 -18.79 2.89 -17.30
N VAL A 287 -18.50 4.19 -17.25
CA VAL A 287 -17.19 4.74 -17.62
C VAL A 287 -16.42 5.17 -16.39
N THR A 288 -15.23 4.59 -16.24
CA THR A 288 -14.22 5.05 -15.29
C THR A 288 -13.23 5.96 -16.01
N VAL A 289 -12.85 7.06 -15.36
CA VAL A 289 -11.82 7.99 -15.83
C VAL A 289 -10.67 8.01 -14.83
N ALA A 290 -9.50 7.53 -15.24
CA ALA A 290 -8.27 7.80 -14.49
C ALA A 290 -7.85 9.25 -14.75
N THR A 291 -7.59 10.04 -13.71
CA THR A 291 -7.34 11.48 -13.85
C THR A 291 -6.33 12.02 -12.85
N ASP A 292 -5.86 13.24 -13.12
CA ASP A 292 -4.93 14.00 -12.28
C ASP A 292 -5.67 15.16 -11.60
N LEU A 293 -5.60 15.21 -10.26
CA LEU A 293 -6.28 16.25 -9.47
C LEU A 293 -5.71 17.65 -9.72
N MET A 294 -4.40 17.78 -10.00
CA MET A 294 -3.78 19.06 -10.35
C MET A 294 -4.29 19.56 -11.69
N ALA A 295 -4.37 18.67 -12.69
CA ALA A 295 -4.93 19.00 -13.99
C ALA A 295 -6.40 19.44 -13.86
N CYS A 296 -7.20 18.76 -13.03
CA CYS A 296 -8.60 19.10 -12.75
C CYS A 296 -8.82 20.47 -12.09
N THR A 297 -7.76 21.16 -11.62
CA THR A 297 -7.88 22.56 -11.15
C THR A 297 -8.09 23.55 -12.30
N LYS A 298 -7.62 23.20 -13.50
CA LYS A 298 -7.67 24.02 -14.73
C LYS A 298 -8.51 23.40 -15.84
N LEU A 299 -8.63 22.08 -15.87
CA LEU A 299 -9.37 21.33 -16.87
C LEU A 299 -10.79 20.97 -16.40
N ALA A 300 -11.72 20.87 -17.35
CA ALA A 300 -13.09 20.44 -17.07
C ALA A 300 -13.10 19.10 -16.32
N PRO A 301 -13.81 19.00 -15.17
CA PRO A 301 -13.74 17.79 -14.36
C PRO A 301 -14.41 16.61 -15.07
N PRO A 302 -13.99 15.34 -14.79
CA PRO A 302 -14.53 14.15 -15.44
C PRO A 302 -16.07 14.03 -15.47
N SER A 303 -16.76 14.56 -14.46
CA SER A 303 -18.22 14.54 -14.42
C SER A 303 -18.89 15.33 -15.54
N THR A 304 -18.23 16.33 -16.13
CA THR A 304 -18.80 17.20 -17.18
C THR A 304 -18.98 16.49 -18.53
N PHE A 305 -18.23 15.41 -18.76
CA PHE A 305 -18.33 14.60 -19.98
C PHE A 305 -18.81 13.18 -19.71
N GLY A 306 -19.49 12.94 -18.57
CA GLY A 306 -20.23 11.69 -18.33
C GLY A 306 -19.45 10.58 -17.63
N ALA A 307 -18.38 10.89 -16.90
CA ALA A 307 -17.74 9.89 -16.03
C ALA A 307 -18.69 9.40 -14.92
N ASP A 308 -18.79 8.08 -14.73
CA ASP A 308 -19.50 7.47 -13.59
C ASP A 308 -18.59 7.34 -12.36
N ILE A 309 -17.31 7.05 -12.62
CA ILE A 309 -16.28 6.83 -11.61
C ILE A 309 -15.02 7.60 -12.03
N ALA A 310 -14.38 8.31 -11.10
CA ALA A 310 -13.06 8.91 -11.30
C ALA A 310 -12.05 8.28 -10.34
N VAL A 311 -10.86 7.93 -10.84
CA VAL A 311 -9.76 7.35 -10.06
C VAL A 311 -8.45 8.07 -10.37
N GLY A 312 -7.42 7.89 -9.54
CA GLY A 312 -6.11 8.48 -9.77
C GLY A 312 -5.24 8.46 -8.53
N SER A 313 -4.11 9.17 -8.58
CA SER A 313 -3.22 9.41 -7.46
C SER A 313 -3.34 10.84 -6.93
N ALA A 314 -3.29 11.01 -5.60
CA ALA A 314 -3.16 12.31 -4.96
C ALA A 314 -1.70 12.72 -4.67
N GLN A 315 -0.72 12.01 -5.24
CA GLN A 315 0.71 12.18 -4.94
C GLN A 315 1.20 13.62 -5.11
N ARG A 316 0.93 14.25 -6.25
CA ARG A 316 1.46 15.59 -6.58
C ARG A 316 0.80 16.74 -5.81
N PHE A 317 -0.02 16.43 -4.81
CA PHE A 317 -0.48 17.37 -3.80
C PHE A 317 0.41 17.27 -2.57
N GLY A 318 1.70 17.58 -2.74
CA GLY A 318 2.65 17.69 -1.63
C GLY A 318 3.01 16.37 -0.95
N VAL A 319 3.05 15.26 -1.69
CA VAL A 319 3.59 13.98 -1.20
C VAL A 319 4.80 13.58 -2.08
N PRO A 320 5.95 13.20 -1.50
CA PRO A 320 7.13 12.82 -2.28
C PRO A 320 6.86 11.64 -3.23
N MET A 321 7.60 11.54 -4.34
CA MET A 321 7.47 10.40 -5.27
C MET A 321 7.85 9.06 -4.62
N GLY A 322 8.81 9.07 -3.70
CA GLY A 322 9.16 7.94 -2.83
C GLY A 322 9.54 6.66 -3.58
N PHE A 323 10.07 6.77 -4.80
CA PHE A 323 10.33 5.63 -5.68
C PHE A 323 9.12 4.71 -5.86
N GLY A 324 7.92 5.30 -5.92
CA GLY A 324 6.65 4.61 -6.17
C GLY A 324 5.61 4.73 -5.07
N GLY A 325 5.99 5.17 -3.87
CA GLY A 325 5.03 5.37 -2.78
C GLY A 325 5.66 5.65 -1.42
N PRO A 326 4.81 5.79 -0.38
CA PRO A 326 3.36 5.61 -0.42
C PRO A 326 2.61 6.85 -0.93
N HIS A 327 1.49 6.65 -1.65
CA HIS A 327 0.60 7.72 -2.11
C HIS A 327 -0.86 7.31 -1.94
N ALA A 328 -1.74 8.27 -1.63
CA ALA A 328 -3.17 7.98 -1.58
C ALA A 328 -3.76 7.89 -2.99
N GLY A 329 -4.18 6.68 -3.40
CA GLY A 329 -5.09 6.53 -4.52
C GLY A 329 -6.47 7.08 -4.16
N PHE A 330 -7.20 7.65 -5.12
CA PHE A 330 -8.58 8.11 -4.91
C PHE A 330 -9.57 7.35 -5.79
N LEU A 331 -10.81 7.27 -5.34
CA LEU A 331 -11.96 6.83 -6.12
C LEU A 331 -13.16 7.68 -5.74
N ALA A 332 -13.76 8.32 -6.73
CA ALA A 332 -14.99 9.08 -6.62
C ALA A 332 -16.06 8.54 -7.57
N THR A 333 -17.33 8.68 -7.20
CA THR A 333 -18.46 8.10 -7.92
C THR A 333 -19.78 8.77 -7.52
N SER A 334 -20.87 8.46 -8.23
CA SER A 334 -22.24 8.77 -7.83
C SER A 334 -22.63 8.09 -6.48
N ASP A 335 -23.47 8.77 -5.71
CA ASP A 335 -24.07 8.28 -4.46
C ASP A 335 -24.93 7.01 -4.64
N THR A 336 -25.51 6.86 -5.84
CA THR A 336 -26.27 5.68 -6.28
C THR A 336 -25.46 4.40 -6.11
N TYR A 337 -24.13 4.48 -6.23
CA TYR A 337 -23.23 3.34 -6.14
C TYR A 337 -22.52 3.19 -4.79
N SER A 338 -22.87 4.01 -3.80
CA SER A 338 -22.25 4.04 -2.45
C SER A 338 -22.13 2.66 -1.77
N ARG A 339 -23.12 1.79 -1.93
CA ARG A 339 -23.13 0.42 -1.36
C ARG A 339 -22.10 -0.53 -1.97
N LYS A 340 -21.50 -0.17 -3.10
CA LYS A 340 -20.51 -0.95 -3.82
C LYS A 340 -19.10 -0.35 -3.78
N MET A 341 -18.94 0.84 -3.19
CA MET A 341 -17.63 1.47 -3.07
C MET A 341 -16.67 0.60 -2.23
N PRO A 342 -15.40 0.49 -2.65
CA PRO A 342 -14.35 -0.15 -1.86
C PRO A 342 -13.95 0.73 -0.66
N GLY A 343 -13.21 0.17 0.28
CA GLY A 343 -12.54 0.94 1.33
C GLY A 343 -13.44 1.74 2.28
N ARG A 344 -12.79 2.60 3.06
CA ARG A 344 -13.40 3.42 4.11
C ARG A 344 -14.06 4.66 3.51
N ILE A 345 -15.13 5.11 4.15
CA ILE A 345 -15.81 6.38 3.86
C ILE A 345 -16.05 7.07 5.21
N ILE A 346 -15.65 8.33 5.33
CA ILE A 346 -15.95 9.17 6.49
C ILE A 346 -17.28 9.86 6.25
N GLY A 347 -18.15 9.81 7.26
CA GLY A 347 -19.46 10.44 7.24
C GLY A 347 -19.66 11.33 8.47
N VAL A 348 -20.45 12.37 8.27
CA VAL A 348 -20.96 13.24 9.34
C VAL A 348 -22.12 12.53 10.05
N THR A 349 -22.13 12.58 11.37
CA THR A 349 -23.21 12.09 12.23
C THR A 349 -23.37 13.04 13.42
N ILE A 350 -24.12 12.63 14.44
CA ILE A 350 -24.29 13.38 15.69
C ILE A 350 -23.88 12.50 16.88
N ASP A 351 -23.35 13.13 17.93
CA ASP A 351 -23.05 12.45 19.19
C ASP A 351 -24.29 12.39 20.13
N SER A 352 -24.09 11.88 21.35
CA SER A 352 -25.15 11.77 22.36
C SER A 352 -25.68 13.12 22.87
N GLU A 353 -24.95 14.21 22.66
CA GLU A 353 -25.37 15.58 23.03
C GLU A 353 -25.98 16.33 21.84
N GLY A 354 -26.04 15.71 20.66
CA GLY A 354 -26.58 16.28 19.43
C GLY A 354 -25.58 17.14 18.64
N ALA A 355 -24.30 17.14 19.03
CA ALA A 355 -23.28 17.90 18.31
C ALA A 355 -22.83 17.14 17.04
N PRO A 356 -22.59 17.83 15.92
CA PRO A 356 -22.03 17.20 14.72
C PRO A 356 -20.66 16.58 14.99
N CYS A 357 -20.48 15.32 14.60
CA CYS A 357 -19.24 14.59 14.75
C CYS A 357 -18.99 13.66 13.54
N LEU A 358 -17.81 13.07 13.47
CA LEU A 358 -17.37 12.26 12.33
C LEU A 358 -17.21 10.79 12.73
N ARG A 359 -17.46 9.88 11.79
CA ARG A 359 -17.15 8.45 11.95
C ARG A 359 -16.91 7.76 10.61
N MET A 360 -16.39 6.53 10.65
CA MET A 360 -16.47 5.64 9.49
C MET A 360 -17.91 5.22 9.23
N ALA A 361 -18.38 5.42 8.00
CA ALA A 361 -19.75 5.20 7.55
C ALA A 361 -19.86 3.96 6.65
N MET A 362 -21.03 3.31 6.68
CA MET A 362 -21.35 2.14 5.86
C MET A 362 -20.33 1.00 5.96
N GLN A 363 -19.80 0.75 7.16
CA GLN A 363 -18.72 -0.22 7.41
C GLN A 363 -19.11 -1.66 7.05
N THR A 364 -20.40 -1.96 6.91
CA THR A 364 -20.86 -3.29 6.47
C THR A 364 -20.33 -3.65 5.08
N ARG A 365 -19.88 -2.70 4.26
CA ARG A 365 -19.21 -3.00 2.97
C ARG A 365 -17.85 -3.68 3.14
N GLU A 366 -17.19 -3.47 4.26
CA GLU A 366 -15.78 -3.79 4.47
C GLU A 366 -15.55 -5.25 4.94
N GLN A 367 -14.33 -5.73 4.72
CA GLN A 367 -13.89 -7.11 4.97
C GLN A 367 -14.14 -7.60 6.40
N HIS A 368 -14.03 -6.73 7.40
CA HIS A 368 -14.14 -7.12 8.82
C HIS A 368 -15.58 -7.49 9.22
N ILE A 369 -16.58 -7.09 8.43
CA ILE A 369 -17.99 -7.47 8.63
C ILE A 369 -18.42 -8.49 7.57
N ARG A 370 -18.14 -8.23 6.29
CA ARG A 370 -18.71 -9.03 5.18
C ARG A 370 -17.80 -10.13 4.63
N ARG A 371 -16.53 -10.21 5.04
CA ARG A 371 -15.60 -11.29 4.68
C ARG A 371 -15.57 -11.51 3.15
N ASP A 372 -15.88 -12.71 2.67
CA ASP A 372 -15.95 -13.08 1.24
C ASP A 372 -16.96 -12.26 0.42
N LYS A 373 -17.91 -11.58 1.06
CA LYS A 373 -18.95 -10.75 0.43
C LYS A 373 -18.68 -9.25 0.54
N ALA A 374 -17.50 -8.86 1.01
CA ALA A 374 -17.07 -7.47 1.06
C ALA A 374 -16.95 -6.90 -0.35
N THR A 375 -16.94 -5.57 -0.47
CA THR A 375 -16.75 -4.89 -1.76
C THR A 375 -15.31 -4.97 -2.27
N SER A 376 -14.35 -5.15 -1.36
CA SER A 376 -12.91 -5.28 -1.63
C SER A 376 -12.25 -6.00 -0.44
N ASN A 377 -11.02 -6.50 -0.64
CA ASN A 377 -10.19 -7.04 0.43
C ASN A 377 -9.41 -5.95 1.18
N ILE A 378 -9.41 -4.69 0.72
CA ILE A 378 -8.62 -3.61 1.32
C ILE A 378 -8.90 -3.45 2.84
N CYS A 379 -7.83 -3.33 3.62
CA CYS A 379 -7.89 -3.11 5.07
C CYS A 379 -7.02 -1.92 5.48
N THR A 380 -5.69 -2.03 5.45
CA THR A 380 -4.80 -0.85 5.50
C THR A 380 -4.92 -0.12 4.16
N ALA A 381 -5.01 1.21 4.18
CA ALA A 381 -5.07 2.05 2.98
C ALA A 381 -3.90 3.05 3.02
N GLN A 382 -4.13 4.34 2.73
CA GLN A 382 -3.08 5.38 2.67
C GLN A 382 -3.51 6.65 3.42
N ALA A 383 -4.00 6.48 4.64
CA ALA A 383 -4.65 7.55 5.41
C ALA A 383 -3.74 8.75 5.70
N LEU A 384 -2.49 8.52 6.13
CA LEU A 384 -1.53 9.61 6.39
C LEU A 384 -1.26 10.44 5.13
N LEU A 385 -1.16 9.79 3.97
CA LEU A 385 -0.84 10.45 2.70
C LEU A 385 -2.06 11.18 2.12
N ALA A 386 -3.27 10.64 2.36
CA ALA A 386 -4.51 11.36 2.09
C ALA A 386 -4.61 12.63 2.95
N ASN A 387 -4.19 12.54 4.22
CA ASN A 387 -4.14 13.69 5.12
C ASN A 387 -3.11 14.74 4.68
N MET A 388 -1.96 14.32 4.17
CA MET A 388 -0.96 15.22 3.58
C MET A 388 -1.53 15.93 2.34
N ALA A 389 -2.16 15.20 1.42
CA ALA A 389 -2.77 15.79 0.22
C ALA A 389 -3.91 16.76 0.53
N ALA A 390 -4.77 16.44 1.52
CA ALA A 390 -5.79 17.35 2.00
C ALA A 390 -5.18 18.60 2.68
N SER A 391 -4.12 18.42 3.46
CA SER A 391 -3.38 19.51 4.11
C SER A 391 -2.76 20.45 3.08
N TYR A 392 -2.21 19.90 1.99
CA TYR A 392 -1.66 20.66 0.87
C TYR A 392 -2.74 21.55 0.22
N ALA A 393 -3.90 20.96 -0.10
CA ALA A 393 -5.03 21.72 -0.66
C ALA A 393 -5.58 22.77 0.31
N VAL A 394 -5.62 22.49 1.62
CA VAL A 394 -6.03 23.46 2.66
C VAL A 394 -5.03 24.62 2.75
N TYR A 395 -3.73 24.34 2.63
CA TYR A 395 -2.68 25.33 2.76
C TYR A 395 -2.62 26.28 1.55
N HIS A 396 -2.68 25.74 0.33
CA HIS A 396 -2.65 26.54 -0.89
C HIS A 396 -3.99 27.19 -1.22
N GLY A 397 -5.10 26.52 -0.88
CA GLY A 397 -6.44 26.94 -1.25
C GLY A 397 -6.67 26.95 -2.78
N PRO A 398 -7.87 27.34 -3.23
CA PRO A 398 -8.25 27.29 -4.64
C PRO A 398 -7.35 28.15 -5.53
N GLU A 399 -6.99 29.36 -5.09
CA GLU A 399 -6.17 30.28 -5.89
C GLU A 399 -4.71 29.81 -5.97
N GLY A 400 -4.12 29.37 -4.84
CA GLY A 400 -2.76 28.83 -4.85
C GLY A 400 -2.64 27.57 -5.72
N LEU A 401 -3.64 26.68 -5.69
CA LEU A 401 -3.67 25.51 -6.58
C LEU A 401 -3.79 25.91 -8.07
N LYS A 402 -4.61 26.90 -8.40
CA LYS A 402 -4.70 27.44 -9.78
C LYS A 402 -3.39 28.08 -10.21
N ASP A 403 -2.68 28.78 -9.33
CA ASP A 403 -1.38 29.39 -9.64
C ASP A 403 -0.32 28.31 -9.88
N ILE A 404 -0.28 27.27 -9.05
CA ILE A 404 0.63 26.13 -9.21
C ILE A 404 0.36 25.41 -10.53
N ALA A 405 -0.90 25.03 -10.79
CA ALA A 405 -1.28 24.38 -12.04
C ALA A 405 -0.99 25.25 -13.27
N GLY A 406 -1.25 26.56 -13.18
CA GLY A 406 -0.96 27.52 -14.24
C GLY A 406 0.55 27.65 -14.52
N ARG A 407 1.38 27.61 -13.47
CA ARG A 407 2.84 27.62 -13.60
C ARG A 407 3.36 26.33 -14.23
N ILE A 408 2.88 25.17 -13.79
CA ILE A 408 3.25 23.87 -14.36
C ILE A 408 2.90 23.85 -15.87
N HIS A 409 1.70 24.29 -16.22
CA HIS A 409 1.27 24.40 -17.61
C HIS A 409 2.15 25.36 -18.42
N ALA A 410 2.49 26.52 -17.86
CA ALA A 410 3.37 27.49 -18.53
C ALA A 410 4.78 26.93 -18.78
N LEU A 411 5.36 26.17 -17.83
CA LEU A 411 6.64 25.48 -18.02
C LEU A 411 6.56 24.49 -19.18
N ALA A 412 5.47 23.71 -19.26
CA ALA A 412 5.26 22.75 -20.33
C ALA A 412 5.09 23.43 -21.68
N ARG A 413 4.31 24.53 -21.75
CA ARG A 413 4.13 25.32 -22.97
C ARG A 413 5.39 26.03 -23.43
N VAL A 414 6.25 26.50 -22.53
CA VAL A 414 7.56 27.06 -22.89
C VAL A 414 8.43 25.99 -23.52
N ALA A 415 8.59 24.82 -22.89
CA ALA A 415 9.39 23.74 -23.45
C ALA A 415 8.84 23.27 -24.81
N HIS A 416 7.52 23.09 -24.92
CA HIS A 416 6.84 22.73 -26.17
C HIS A 416 7.09 23.76 -27.27
N ARG A 417 6.94 25.06 -26.97
CA ARG A 417 7.19 26.17 -27.91
C ARG A 417 8.61 26.18 -28.42
N GLU A 418 9.60 26.09 -27.52
CA GLU A 418 11.02 26.19 -27.89
C GLU A 418 11.47 24.97 -28.69
N LEU A 419 11.02 23.76 -28.33
CA LEU A 419 11.29 22.55 -29.10
C LEU A 419 10.66 22.60 -30.49
N THR A 420 9.40 23.04 -30.58
CA THR A 420 8.71 23.22 -31.87
C THR A 420 9.43 24.25 -32.74
N SER A 421 9.82 25.38 -32.16
CA SER A 421 10.55 26.45 -32.88
C SER A 421 11.94 26.01 -33.33
N ALA A 422 12.59 25.13 -32.56
CA ALA A 422 13.83 24.48 -32.94
C ALA A 422 13.65 23.43 -34.05
N GLY A 423 12.41 23.09 -34.44
CA GLY A 423 12.09 22.17 -35.52
C GLY A 423 11.90 20.71 -35.08
N TYR A 424 11.70 20.45 -33.79
CA TYR A 424 11.15 19.17 -33.34
C TYR A 424 9.66 19.08 -33.65
N LYS A 425 9.18 17.86 -33.89
CA LYS A 425 7.74 17.59 -34.00
C LYS A 425 7.19 17.23 -32.62
N CYS A 426 6.55 18.19 -31.96
CA CYS A 426 5.84 17.98 -30.70
C CYS A 426 4.38 17.57 -30.97
N SER A 427 3.76 16.83 -30.05
CA SER A 427 2.34 16.49 -30.15
C SER A 427 1.46 17.75 -30.25
N GLU A 428 0.44 17.66 -31.11
CA GLU A 428 -0.55 18.71 -31.33
C GLU A 428 -1.76 18.56 -30.40
N GLY A 429 -2.57 19.61 -30.31
CA GLY A 429 -3.79 19.65 -29.50
C GLY A 429 -3.57 20.07 -28.04
N PRO A 430 -4.65 20.15 -27.25
CA PRO A 430 -4.58 20.60 -25.87
C PRO A 430 -3.90 19.56 -24.97
N PHE A 431 -2.98 20.02 -24.15
CA PHE A 431 -2.32 19.26 -23.09
C PHE A 431 -2.28 20.07 -21.78
N PHE A 432 -2.04 19.40 -20.65
CA PHE A 432 -1.82 20.07 -19.36
C PHE A 432 -0.32 20.30 -19.10
N ASP A 433 0.40 19.28 -18.66
CA ASP A 433 1.80 19.39 -18.28
C ASP A 433 2.72 18.46 -19.07
N THR A 434 2.12 17.64 -19.93
CA THR A 434 2.78 16.52 -20.60
C THR A 434 2.60 16.64 -22.11
N PHE A 435 3.65 16.41 -22.87
CA PHE A 435 3.59 16.30 -24.32
C PHE A 435 4.64 15.32 -24.83
N THR A 436 4.50 14.86 -26.06
CA THR A 436 5.48 13.98 -26.72
C THR A 436 6.27 14.72 -27.77
N VAL A 437 7.48 14.24 -28.05
CA VAL A 437 8.41 14.82 -29.01
C VAL A 437 8.97 13.70 -29.89
N ASP A 438 8.73 13.78 -31.19
CA ASP A 438 9.34 12.92 -32.19
C ASP A 438 10.76 13.44 -32.52
N THR A 439 11.75 12.70 -32.01
CA THR A 439 13.17 13.01 -32.13
C THR A 439 13.77 12.65 -33.49
N SER A 440 13.07 11.83 -34.30
CA SER A 440 13.51 11.48 -35.66
C SER A 440 13.50 12.70 -36.59
N SER A 441 12.70 13.72 -36.26
CA SER A 441 12.71 15.03 -36.92
C SER A 441 14.10 15.72 -36.91
N LYS A 442 14.97 15.31 -35.99
CA LYS A 442 16.38 15.74 -35.88
C LYS A 442 17.40 14.64 -36.16
N GLY A 443 16.96 13.49 -36.66
CA GLY A 443 17.83 12.33 -36.89
C GLY A 443 18.40 11.73 -35.60
N MET A 444 17.72 11.94 -34.46
CA MET A 444 18.08 11.38 -33.17
C MET A 444 17.11 10.26 -32.81
N THR A 445 17.58 9.33 -31.99
CA THR A 445 16.75 8.34 -31.30
C THR A 445 16.36 8.85 -29.91
N SER A 446 15.31 8.29 -29.33
CA SER A 446 14.87 8.61 -27.96
C SER A 446 15.96 8.31 -26.93
N ALA A 447 16.71 7.21 -27.12
CA ALA A 447 17.84 6.82 -26.28
C ALA A 447 19.01 7.83 -26.32
N GLN A 448 19.31 8.41 -27.50
CA GLN A 448 20.33 9.45 -27.62
C GLN A 448 19.91 10.73 -26.87
N VAL A 449 18.64 11.15 -26.99
CA VAL A 449 18.12 12.30 -26.25
C VAL A 449 18.18 12.06 -24.74
N GLN A 450 17.77 10.88 -24.26
CA GLN A 450 17.88 10.52 -22.86
C GLN A 450 19.34 10.55 -22.38
N ALA A 451 20.30 10.07 -23.18
CA ALA A 451 21.72 10.12 -22.83
C ALA A 451 22.23 11.57 -22.65
N GLU A 452 21.77 12.52 -23.47
CA GLU A 452 22.08 13.95 -23.27
C GLU A 452 21.36 14.53 -22.05
N CYS A 453 20.11 14.12 -21.79
CA CYS A 453 19.37 14.54 -20.59
C CYS A 453 20.08 14.12 -19.30
N VAL A 454 20.63 12.90 -19.25
CA VAL A 454 21.37 12.41 -18.08
C VAL A 454 22.59 13.29 -17.79
N LYS A 455 23.27 13.83 -18.81
CA LYS A 455 24.44 14.71 -18.62
C LYS A 455 24.10 16.02 -17.92
N VAL A 456 22.84 16.46 -18.02
CA VAL A 456 22.32 17.65 -17.33
C VAL A 456 21.51 17.30 -16.08
N GLY A 457 21.57 16.04 -15.62
CA GLY A 457 20.86 15.58 -14.42
C GLY A 457 19.35 15.44 -14.61
N ALA A 458 18.89 15.12 -15.82
CA ALA A 458 17.47 14.99 -16.16
C ALA A 458 17.11 13.60 -16.74
N ASN A 459 15.85 13.21 -16.60
CA ASN A 459 15.28 12.03 -17.24
C ASN A 459 14.01 12.37 -18.03
N VAL A 460 13.88 11.84 -19.24
CA VAL A 460 12.65 11.88 -20.05
C VAL A 460 12.07 10.48 -20.19
N ARG A 461 10.78 10.38 -20.52
CA ARG A 461 10.15 9.08 -20.77
C ARG A 461 10.47 8.60 -22.17
N LEU A 462 11.08 7.43 -22.31
CA LEU A 462 11.20 6.76 -23.61
C LEU A 462 9.85 6.11 -23.96
N ILE A 463 9.18 6.59 -25.02
CA ILE A 463 7.88 6.04 -25.47
C ILE A 463 8.12 4.91 -26.47
N ASP A 464 8.97 5.16 -27.46
CA ASP A 464 9.40 4.20 -28.48
C ASP A 464 10.84 4.54 -28.95
N GLU A 465 11.29 3.98 -30.07
CA GLU A 465 12.63 4.20 -30.63
C GLU A 465 12.95 5.69 -30.91
N ASN A 466 11.95 6.49 -31.24
CA ASN A 466 12.11 7.87 -31.71
C ASN A 466 11.27 8.89 -30.94
N THR A 467 10.36 8.47 -30.07
CA THR A 467 9.48 9.36 -29.32
C THR A 467 9.87 9.43 -27.86
N VAL A 468 9.95 10.65 -27.32
CA VAL A 468 10.10 10.90 -25.88
C VAL A 468 8.88 11.63 -25.33
N GLY A 469 8.49 11.32 -24.08
CA GLY A 469 7.50 12.06 -23.31
C GLY A 469 8.18 12.98 -22.29
N ILE A 470 7.63 14.18 -22.13
CA ILE A 470 8.11 15.19 -21.18
C ILE A 470 6.93 15.64 -20.33
N SER A 471 7.01 15.46 -19.02
CA SER A 471 6.02 15.88 -18.02
C SER A 471 6.61 16.89 -17.04
N MET A 472 5.92 18.00 -16.81
CA MET A 472 6.40 19.06 -15.91
C MET A 472 5.93 18.90 -14.46
N GLY A 473 6.84 19.17 -13.53
CA GLY A 473 6.61 19.20 -12.09
C GLY A 473 6.52 20.61 -11.51
N GLU A 474 6.03 20.69 -10.28
CA GLU A 474 5.86 21.95 -9.54
C GLU A 474 7.20 22.61 -9.20
N GLY A 475 8.20 21.80 -8.82
CA GLY A 475 9.51 22.25 -8.33
C GLY A 475 10.49 22.61 -9.44
N PHE A 476 10.07 22.61 -10.71
CA PHE A 476 10.92 22.96 -11.83
C PHE A 476 11.11 24.48 -11.96
N SER A 477 12.35 24.87 -12.22
CA SER A 477 12.82 26.22 -12.40
C SER A 477 13.02 26.55 -13.88
N ARG A 478 13.28 27.82 -14.19
CA ARG A 478 13.63 28.22 -15.57
C ARG A 478 14.96 27.62 -16.01
N ASP A 479 15.88 27.42 -15.09
CA ASP A 479 17.19 26.85 -15.43
C ASP A 479 17.06 25.35 -15.72
N ASP A 480 16.20 24.62 -14.99
CA ASP A 480 15.87 23.23 -15.33
C ASP A 480 15.31 23.11 -16.76
N ILE A 481 14.47 24.06 -17.20
CA ILE A 481 13.97 24.10 -18.58
C ILE A 481 15.09 24.40 -19.60
N LYS A 482 16.02 25.31 -19.30
CA LYS A 482 17.17 25.56 -20.18
C LYS A 482 18.05 24.33 -20.30
N ASP A 483 18.31 23.66 -19.19
CA ASP A 483 19.13 22.46 -19.14
C ASP A 483 18.48 21.33 -19.96
N LEU A 484 17.17 21.10 -19.78
CA LEU A 484 16.39 20.19 -20.62
C LEU A 484 16.50 20.56 -22.11
N LEU A 485 16.23 21.82 -22.48
CA LEU A 485 16.29 22.27 -23.88
C LEU A 485 17.70 22.14 -24.48
N SER A 486 18.75 22.34 -23.67
CA SER A 486 20.13 22.16 -24.09
C SER A 486 20.46 20.70 -24.44
N ALA A 487 19.85 19.73 -23.74
CA ALA A 487 19.97 18.31 -24.05
C ALA A 487 19.29 17.92 -25.38
N PHE A 488 18.30 18.71 -25.83
CA PHE A 488 17.73 18.65 -27.18
C PHE A 488 18.51 19.50 -28.19
N GLY A 489 19.71 19.99 -27.84
CA GLY A 489 20.54 20.81 -28.72
C GLY A 489 19.99 22.22 -28.98
N VAL A 490 18.99 22.68 -28.22
CA VAL A 490 18.42 24.02 -28.35
C VAL A 490 19.25 25.00 -27.52
N GLN A 491 19.95 25.91 -28.19
CA GLN A 491 20.79 26.94 -27.56
C GLN A 491 20.09 28.30 -27.60
N GLY A 492 20.24 29.08 -26.53
CA GLY A 492 19.69 30.44 -26.46
C GLY A 492 18.15 30.51 -26.42
N ALA A 493 17.48 29.45 -25.94
CA ALA A 493 16.03 29.37 -25.84
C ALA A 493 15.44 30.53 -25.01
N ASP A 494 14.30 31.05 -25.46
CA ASP A 494 13.54 32.02 -24.67
C ASP A 494 12.71 31.26 -23.63
N VAL A 495 13.12 31.32 -22.37
CA VAL A 495 12.35 30.74 -21.25
C VAL A 495 11.43 31.76 -20.57
N SER A 496 11.07 32.82 -21.28
CA SER A 496 10.03 33.76 -20.86
C SER A 496 8.64 33.16 -21.04
N ALA A 497 7.77 33.46 -20.06
CA ALA A 497 6.36 33.10 -20.08
C ALA A 497 5.54 34.34 -19.73
N ASP A 498 4.67 34.77 -20.64
CA ASP A 498 3.64 35.75 -20.33
C ASP A 498 2.43 35.07 -19.68
N ALA A 499 1.48 35.87 -19.20
CA ALA A 499 0.29 35.36 -18.50
C ALA A 499 -0.58 34.43 -19.36
N SER A 500 -0.54 34.56 -20.69
CA SER A 500 -1.32 33.73 -21.61
C SER A 500 -0.87 32.26 -21.62
N LEU A 501 0.36 31.98 -21.17
CA LEU A 501 0.88 30.63 -21.04
C LEU A 501 0.37 29.89 -19.80
N THR A 502 -0.27 30.58 -18.86
CA THR A 502 -0.83 29.96 -17.64
C THR A 502 -2.26 29.45 -17.83
N SER A 503 -2.91 29.84 -18.92
CA SER A 503 -4.25 29.39 -19.30
C SER A 503 -4.16 28.18 -20.21
N VAL A 504 -4.97 27.15 -19.89
CA VAL A 504 -5.25 26.02 -20.78
C VAL A 504 -6.16 26.44 -21.94
N ASP A 505 -6.28 25.60 -22.95
CA ASP A 505 -7.20 25.83 -24.07
C ASP A 505 -8.65 25.98 -23.55
N SER A 506 -9.35 27.00 -24.03
CA SER A 506 -10.71 27.34 -23.58
C SER A 506 -11.74 26.24 -23.84
N THR A 507 -11.50 25.36 -24.81
CA THR A 507 -12.41 24.26 -25.15
C THR A 507 -12.43 23.14 -24.11
N VAL A 508 -11.38 23.04 -23.30
CA VAL A 508 -11.23 22.02 -22.24
C VAL A 508 -11.05 22.63 -20.86
N ALA A 509 -11.13 23.96 -20.76
CA ALA A 509 -10.94 24.70 -19.52
C ALA A 509 -12.07 24.40 -18.53
N ARG A 510 -11.71 24.38 -17.25
CA ARG A 510 -12.67 24.28 -16.16
C ARG A 510 -13.53 25.54 -16.08
N GLU A 511 -14.83 25.34 -15.98
CA GLU A 511 -15.77 26.38 -15.59
C GLU A 511 -16.10 26.30 -14.09
N GLY A 512 -16.33 27.45 -13.47
CA GLY A 512 -16.75 27.56 -12.07
C GLY A 512 -15.62 27.51 -11.04
N ASP A 513 -16.01 27.73 -9.78
CA ASP A 513 -15.09 27.75 -8.65
C ASP A 513 -14.72 26.35 -8.19
N ILE A 514 -13.52 26.23 -7.63
CA ILE A 514 -13.07 25.02 -6.92
C ILE A 514 -12.97 25.31 -5.42
N LEU A 515 -13.04 24.24 -4.63
CA LEU A 515 -12.81 24.20 -3.20
C LEU A 515 -13.54 25.34 -2.47
N THR A 516 -14.85 25.41 -2.71
CA THR A 516 -15.73 26.45 -2.15
C THR A 516 -15.94 26.31 -0.66
N HIS A 517 -15.76 25.10 -0.10
CA HIS A 517 -15.88 24.86 1.34
C HIS A 517 -14.88 25.75 2.12
N PRO A 518 -15.30 26.42 3.21
CA PRO A 518 -14.47 27.38 3.93
C PRO A 518 -13.13 26.82 4.43
N ILE A 519 -13.04 25.50 4.66
CA ILE A 519 -11.80 24.88 5.15
C ILE A 519 -10.59 25.12 4.23
N PHE A 520 -10.81 25.18 2.92
CA PHE A 520 -9.76 25.43 1.93
C PHE A 520 -9.42 26.93 1.79
N ARG A 521 -10.03 27.79 2.60
CA ARG A 521 -9.94 29.26 2.48
C ARG A 521 -9.51 29.96 3.78
N GLN A 522 -9.19 29.20 4.84
CA GLN A 522 -8.96 29.75 6.18
C GLN A 522 -7.54 29.61 6.72
N HIS A 523 -6.72 28.68 6.18
CA HIS A 523 -5.46 28.25 6.81
C HIS A 523 -4.23 28.44 5.92
N HIS A 524 -4.10 29.59 5.26
CA HIS A 524 -3.06 29.83 4.25
C HIS A 524 -1.73 30.36 4.78
N SER A 525 -1.71 31.02 5.94
CA SER A 525 -0.43 31.36 6.58
C SER A 525 0.15 30.16 7.31
N GLU A 526 1.48 30.05 7.35
CA GLU A 526 2.16 28.95 8.04
C GLU A 526 1.74 28.83 9.51
N THR A 527 1.55 29.95 10.20
CA THR A 527 1.05 29.96 11.60
C THR A 527 -0.37 29.44 11.71
N GLN A 528 -1.27 29.79 10.78
CA GLN A 528 -2.64 29.24 10.80
C GLN A 528 -2.62 27.74 10.52
N MET A 529 -1.82 27.29 9.56
CA MET A 529 -1.70 25.88 9.20
C MET A 529 -1.13 25.06 10.35
N MET A 530 -0.04 25.52 10.97
CA MET A 530 0.55 24.89 12.16
C MET A 530 -0.47 24.75 13.30
N ARG A 531 -1.26 25.79 13.58
CA ARG A 531 -2.32 25.76 14.60
C ARG A 531 -3.45 24.80 14.21
N TYR A 532 -3.83 24.75 12.93
CA TYR A 532 -4.86 23.84 12.44
C TYR A 532 -4.44 22.39 12.60
N LEU A 533 -3.24 22.04 12.12
CA LEU A 533 -2.68 20.69 12.27
C LEU A 533 -2.57 20.29 13.74
N LYS A 534 -2.06 21.17 14.61
CA LYS A 534 -1.97 20.88 16.04
C LYS A 534 -3.34 20.74 16.71
N LYS A 535 -4.34 21.54 16.30
CA LYS A 535 -5.72 21.42 16.80
C LYS A 535 -6.30 20.05 16.48
N LEU A 536 -6.07 19.53 15.28
CA LEU A 536 -6.55 18.19 14.90
C LEU A 536 -5.77 17.09 15.61
N GLU A 537 -4.44 17.18 15.66
CA GLU A 537 -3.59 16.24 16.40
C GLU A 537 -4.06 16.06 17.85
N ASN A 538 -4.39 17.17 18.53
CA ASN A 538 -4.84 17.14 19.93
C ASN A 538 -6.22 16.46 20.14
N LYS A 539 -6.99 16.19 19.07
CA LYS A 539 -8.24 15.43 19.15
C LYS A 539 -8.02 13.91 19.07
N ASP A 540 -6.78 13.49 18.77
CA ASP A 540 -6.46 12.11 18.44
C ASP A 540 -5.58 11.47 19.52
N LEU A 541 -5.97 10.28 19.97
CA LEU A 541 -5.11 9.47 20.84
C LEU A 541 -4.10 8.69 19.98
N ALA A 542 -2.81 8.89 20.26
CA ALA A 542 -1.68 8.32 19.55
C ALA A 542 -0.63 7.75 20.55
N LEU A 543 0.42 7.07 20.07
CA LEU A 543 1.41 6.38 20.93
C LEU A 543 2.32 7.34 21.70
N ASN A 544 2.40 8.60 21.31
CA ASN A 544 3.05 9.66 22.09
C ASN A 544 2.25 10.05 23.36
N THR A 545 1.08 9.47 23.58
CA THR A 545 0.22 9.71 24.74
C THR A 545 0.12 8.49 25.66
N SER A 546 -0.23 7.33 25.11
CA SER A 546 -0.41 6.09 25.89
C SER A 546 -0.31 4.83 25.00
N MET A 547 -0.29 3.66 25.65
CA MET A 547 -0.41 2.37 24.95
C MET A 547 -1.76 2.26 24.25
N ILE A 548 -1.74 1.86 22.98
CA ILE A 548 -2.92 1.47 22.20
C ILE A 548 -2.89 -0.05 22.02
N SER A 549 -3.57 -0.79 22.89
CA SER A 549 -3.48 -2.27 22.93
C SER A 549 -4.45 -2.95 21.95
N LEU A 550 -4.34 -2.63 20.66
CA LEU A 550 -5.14 -3.25 19.60
C LEU A 550 -4.57 -4.63 19.21
N GLY A 551 -5.32 -5.69 19.53
CA GLY A 551 -5.02 -7.04 19.07
C GLY A 551 -4.89 -7.11 17.54
N SER A 552 -4.01 -7.99 17.05
CA SER A 552 -3.68 -8.14 15.62
C SER A 552 -3.06 -6.89 14.94
N CYS A 553 -2.80 -5.79 15.67
CA CYS A 553 -2.23 -4.56 15.10
C CYS A 553 -0.77 -4.30 15.48
N THR A 554 -0.27 -4.92 16.55
CA THR A 554 1.13 -4.78 17.01
C THR A 554 1.56 -3.31 17.10
N MET A 555 0.90 -2.54 17.97
CA MET A 555 1.21 -1.12 18.19
C MET A 555 2.52 -0.96 18.98
N LYS A 556 3.65 -1.26 18.32
CA LYS A 556 5.01 -1.16 18.85
C LYS A 556 5.60 0.24 18.62
N LEU A 557 6.82 0.45 19.12
CA LEU A 557 7.59 1.66 18.84
C LEU A 557 7.82 1.81 17.32
N ASN A 558 7.53 3.00 16.80
CA ASN A 558 8.06 3.50 15.55
C ASN A 558 9.20 4.46 15.91
N ALA A 559 10.44 4.00 15.86
CA ALA A 559 11.56 4.76 16.40
C ALA A 559 11.92 5.95 15.49
N VAL A 560 12.40 7.02 16.10
CA VAL A 560 12.79 8.22 15.35
C VAL A 560 13.93 7.91 14.38
N SER A 561 14.90 7.08 14.78
CA SER A 561 15.99 6.62 13.91
C SER A 561 15.51 5.82 12.70
N GLU A 562 14.41 5.07 12.82
CA GLU A 562 13.77 4.36 11.70
C GLU A 562 13.03 5.34 10.76
N MET A 563 12.52 6.45 11.28
CA MET A 563 11.72 7.43 10.54
C MET A 563 12.53 8.50 9.82
N ILE A 564 13.70 8.88 10.33
CA ILE A 564 14.56 9.94 9.75
C ILE A 564 14.84 9.71 8.24
N PRO A 565 15.22 8.51 7.77
CA PRO A 565 15.59 8.32 6.37
C PRO A 565 14.43 8.48 5.39
N VAL A 566 13.18 8.33 5.84
CA VAL A 566 11.98 8.38 4.98
C VAL A 566 11.86 9.72 4.26
N THR A 567 12.39 10.80 4.85
CA THR A 567 12.31 12.17 4.30
C THR A 567 13.61 12.63 3.64
N TRP A 568 14.63 11.77 3.52
CA TRP A 568 15.85 12.11 2.78
C TRP A 568 15.55 12.20 1.29
N PRO A 569 15.99 13.26 0.58
CA PRO A 569 15.75 13.43 -0.85
C PRO A 569 16.16 12.23 -1.70
N GLU A 570 17.24 11.56 -1.32
CA GLU A 570 17.79 10.39 -2.00
C GLU A 570 16.87 9.15 -1.96
N PHE A 571 15.85 9.16 -1.09
CA PHE A 571 14.74 8.20 -1.11
C PHE A 571 13.44 8.88 -1.54
N ALA A 572 13.08 10.00 -0.92
CA ALA A 572 11.80 10.66 -1.09
C ALA A 572 11.58 11.23 -2.51
N ASN A 573 12.62 11.68 -3.21
CA ASN A 573 12.49 12.43 -4.46
C ASN A 573 12.94 11.65 -5.70
N ILE A 574 13.05 10.32 -5.59
CA ILE A 574 13.36 9.46 -6.73
C ILE A 574 12.06 9.07 -7.45
N HIS A 575 12.06 9.19 -8.79
CA HIS A 575 10.95 8.74 -9.62
C HIS A 575 10.96 7.19 -9.75
N PRO A 576 9.82 6.48 -9.63
CA PRO A 576 9.76 5.01 -9.64
C PRO A 576 10.32 4.36 -10.92
N PHE A 577 10.25 5.07 -12.05
CA PHE A 577 10.77 4.62 -13.34
C PHE A 577 12.09 5.27 -13.73
N ALA A 578 12.85 5.80 -12.76
CA ALA A 578 14.20 6.30 -13.00
C ALA A 578 15.11 5.16 -13.53
N PRO A 579 16.11 5.48 -14.38
CA PRO A 579 17.12 4.52 -14.82
C PRO A 579 17.77 3.75 -13.66
N THR A 580 18.05 2.47 -13.86
CA THR A 580 18.53 1.57 -12.80
C THR A 580 19.88 1.99 -12.20
N ASP A 581 20.74 2.62 -12.99
CA ASP A 581 22.03 3.18 -12.56
C ASP A 581 21.88 4.37 -11.60
N GLN A 582 20.71 5.01 -11.54
CA GLN A 582 20.40 6.10 -10.62
C GLN A 582 19.81 5.64 -9.28
N VAL A 583 19.47 4.36 -9.14
CA VAL A 583 18.73 3.82 -7.98
C VAL A 583 19.43 2.64 -7.31
N GLN A 584 20.77 2.58 -7.43
CA GLN A 584 21.58 1.51 -6.86
C GLN A 584 21.42 1.40 -5.34
N GLY A 585 21.26 2.51 -4.64
CA GLY A 585 20.99 2.54 -3.19
C GLY A 585 19.67 1.89 -2.81
N TYR A 586 18.61 2.11 -3.62
CA TYR A 586 17.33 1.43 -3.44
C TYR A 586 17.45 -0.08 -3.69
N HIS A 587 18.16 -0.50 -4.74
CA HIS A 587 18.38 -1.92 -5.02
C HIS A 587 19.10 -2.61 -3.87
N GLU A 588 20.19 -2.02 -3.38
CA GLU A 588 20.94 -2.55 -2.24
C GLU A 588 20.08 -2.64 -0.98
N LEU A 589 19.28 -1.60 -0.67
CA LEU A 589 18.34 -1.62 0.45
C LEU A 589 17.30 -2.74 0.35
N ILE A 590 16.70 -2.92 -0.84
CA ILE A 590 15.67 -3.94 -1.08
C ILE A 590 16.29 -5.34 -1.01
N GLU A 591 17.48 -5.53 -1.56
CA GLU A 591 18.19 -6.82 -1.51
C GLU A 591 18.60 -7.20 -0.08
N ASP A 592 19.15 -6.26 0.70
CA ASP A 592 19.52 -6.46 2.10
C ASP A 592 18.28 -6.83 2.93
N LEU A 593 17.20 -6.05 2.79
CA LEU A 593 15.93 -6.33 3.46
C LEU A 593 15.36 -7.70 3.07
N ASN A 594 15.36 -8.04 1.77
CA ASN A 594 14.84 -9.31 1.29
C ASN A 594 15.63 -10.49 1.83
N LYS A 595 16.96 -10.37 1.96
CA LYS A 595 17.83 -11.39 2.54
C LYS A 595 17.51 -11.61 4.02
N ASP A 596 17.45 -10.56 4.82
CA ASP A 596 17.13 -10.65 6.25
C ASP A 596 15.74 -11.25 6.47
N LEU A 597 14.79 -10.80 5.66
CA LEU A 597 13.44 -11.31 5.68
C LEU A 597 13.42 -12.80 5.29
N ALA A 598 14.13 -13.23 4.24
CA ALA A 598 14.20 -14.64 3.86
C ALA A 598 14.66 -15.52 5.02
N GLU A 599 15.76 -15.16 5.70
CA GLU A 599 16.27 -15.85 6.89
C GLU A 599 15.25 -15.89 8.03
N ILE A 600 14.65 -14.74 8.39
CA ILE A 600 13.65 -14.65 9.46
C ILE A 600 12.47 -15.60 9.25
N THR A 601 12.10 -15.84 7.99
CA THR A 601 10.94 -16.66 7.66
C THR A 601 11.24 -18.08 7.17
N GLY A 602 12.50 -18.38 6.85
CA GLY A 602 12.87 -19.64 6.22
C GLY A 602 12.29 -19.84 4.81
N PHE A 603 12.08 -18.76 4.05
CA PHE A 603 11.64 -18.81 2.64
C PHE A 603 12.81 -18.55 1.70
N ALA A 604 12.70 -18.99 0.44
CA ALA A 604 13.77 -18.85 -0.54
C ALA A 604 13.77 -17.47 -1.23
N ALA A 605 12.61 -16.82 -1.36
CA ALA A 605 12.48 -15.55 -2.06
C ALA A 605 11.48 -14.59 -1.41
N VAL A 606 11.66 -13.30 -1.67
CA VAL A 606 10.82 -12.21 -1.18
C VAL A 606 10.49 -11.26 -2.34
N SER A 607 9.23 -10.83 -2.46
CA SER A 607 8.81 -9.74 -3.35
C SER A 607 8.22 -8.60 -2.55
N ALA A 608 8.74 -7.39 -2.78
CA ALA A 608 8.35 -6.16 -2.10
C ALA A 608 7.28 -5.34 -2.83
N GLN A 609 6.70 -5.88 -3.92
CA GLN A 609 5.69 -5.18 -4.71
C GLN A 609 4.35 -4.94 -3.97
N PRO A 610 3.82 -5.89 -3.17
CA PRO A 610 2.53 -5.68 -2.51
C PRO A 610 2.56 -4.55 -1.47
N ASN A 611 1.69 -3.55 -1.63
CA ASN A 611 1.62 -2.36 -0.77
C ASN A 611 0.50 -2.43 0.30
N SER A 612 -0.11 -3.60 0.52
CA SER A 612 -1.05 -3.88 1.60
C SER A 612 -0.97 -5.36 2.01
N GLY A 613 -1.42 -5.72 3.21
CA GLY A 613 -1.44 -7.13 3.64
C GLY A 613 -2.42 -7.92 2.81
N ALA A 614 -3.55 -7.29 2.50
CA ALA A 614 -4.57 -7.82 1.59
C ALA A 614 -4.06 -7.98 0.15
N THR A 615 -3.21 -7.08 -0.36
CA THR A 615 -2.57 -7.27 -1.67
C THR A 615 -1.47 -8.34 -1.61
N GLY A 616 -0.80 -8.51 -0.46
CA GLY A 616 0.08 -9.64 -0.20
C GLY A 616 -0.65 -10.99 -0.24
N GLU A 617 -1.82 -11.08 0.40
CA GLU A 617 -2.72 -12.23 0.31
C GLU A 617 -3.15 -12.50 -1.13
N PHE A 618 -3.64 -11.50 -1.84
CA PHE A 618 -4.03 -11.64 -3.24
C PHE A 618 -2.86 -12.12 -4.10
N ALA A 619 -1.67 -11.51 -3.97
CA ALA A 619 -0.50 -11.88 -4.75
C ALA A 619 0.00 -13.30 -4.42
N GLY A 620 -0.03 -13.69 -3.14
CA GLY A 620 0.29 -15.06 -2.72
C GLY A 620 -0.67 -16.10 -3.30
N LEU A 621 -1.98 -15.86 -3.25
CA LEU A 621 -2.99 -16.75 -3.82
C LEU A 621 -2.92 -16.81 -5.35
N MET A 622 -2.63 -15.68 -6.01
CA MET A 622 -2.37 -15.67 -7.46
C MET A 622 -1.12 -16.46 -7.82
N THR A 623 -0.09 -16.44 -6.98
CA THR A 623 1.11 -17.24 -7.16
C THR A 623 0.80 -18.74 -7.02
N ILE A 624 0.05 -19.14 -5.98
CA ILE A 624 -0.44 -20.52 -5.84
C ILE A 624 -1.22 -20.96 -7.07
N LYS A 625 -2.15 -20.12 -7.56
CA LYS A 625 -2.95 -20.40 -8.76
C LYS A 625 -2.07 -20.61 -10.00
N ARG A 626 -1.04 -19.78 -10.19
CA ARG A 626 -0.08 -19.91 -11.29
C ARG A 626 0.79 -21.15 -11.17
N TYR A 627 1.25 -21.47 -9.97
CA TYR A 627 2.00 -22.70 -9.67
C TYR A 627 1.17 -23.93 -10.03
N LEU A 628 -0.06 -24.04 -9.52
CA LEU A 628 -0.95 -25.16 -9.82
C LEU A 628 -1.22 -25.30 -11.32
N ALA A 629 -1.45 -24.19 -12.03
CA ALA A 629 -1.60 -24.20 -13.48
C ALA A 629 -0.33 -24.69 -14.20
N SER A 630 0.86 -24.33 -13.72
CA SER A 630 2.14 -24.71 -14.33
C SER A 630 2.43 -26.22 -14.26
N ILE A 631 1.84 -26.91 -13.27
CA ILE A 631 1.96 -28.37 -13.10
C ILE A 631 0.74 -29.14 -13.63
N GLY A 632 -0.16 -28.49 -14.39
CA GLY A 632 -1.36 -29.13 -14.95
C GLY A 632 -2.55 -29.26 -13.99
N GLU A 633 -2.44 -28.71 -12.78
CA GLU A 633 -3.42 -28.78 -11.69
C GLU A 633 -4.27 -27.49 -11.56
N GLY A 634 -4.30 -26.66 -12.62
CA GLY A 634 -5.00 -25.35 -12.62
C GLY A 634 -6.53 -25.41 -12.47
N HIS A 635 -7.12 -26.61 -12.44
CA HIS A 635 -8.54 -26.81 -12.17
C HIS A 635 -8.88 -26.66 -10.68
N ARG A 636 -7.90 -26.80 -9.78
CA ARG A 636 -8.06 -26.62 -8.34
C ARG A 636 -8.42 -25.18 -8.01
N ASN A 637 -9.51 -24.97 -7.29
CA ASN A 637 -10.01 -23.64 -6.96
C ASN A 637 -10.62 -23.51 -5.56
N ILE A 638 -10.57 -24.56 -4.74
CA ILE A 638 -11.08 -24.51 -3.37
C ILE A 638 -10.02 -23.91 -2.44
N CYS A 639 -10.39 -22.84 -1.74
CA CYS A 639 -9.59 -22.23 -0.69
C CYS A 639 -10.23 -22.52 0.67
N LEU A 640 -9.56 -23.35 1.47
CA LEU A 640 -9.97 -23.71 2.83
C LEU A 640 -9.54 -22.58 3.78
N ILE A 641 -10.47 -22.08 4.59
CA ILE A 641 -10.20 -20.95 5.50
C ILE A 641 -10.84 -21.24 6.87
N PRO A 642 -10.07 -21.27 7.97
CA PRO A 642 -10.61 -21.38 9.32
C PRO A 642 -11.58 -20.24 9.63
N LYS A 643 -12.63 -20.53 10.39
CA LYS A 643 -13.61 -19.52 10.82
C LYS A 643 -12.99 -18.37 11.61
N SER A 644 -11.87 -18.64 12.29
CA SER A 644 -11.07 -17.66 13.05
C SER A 644 -10.28 -16.69 12.18
N ALA A 645 -10.03 -16.99 10.90
CA ALA A 645 -9.19 -16.17 10.03
C ALA A 645 -9.70 -14.73 9.91
N HIS A 646 -8.77 -13.78 9.71
CA HIS A 646 -9.10 -12.38 9.49
C HIS A 646 -10.02 -12.22 8.26
N GLY A 647 -10.80 -11.13 8.22
CA GLY A 647 -11.79 -10.93 7.16
C GLY A 647 -11.18 -10.66 5.77
N THR A 648 -9.90 -10.28 5.72
CA THR A 648 -9.14 -10.12 4.47
C THR A 648 -8.94 -11.45 3.76
N ASN A 649 -8.62 -12.54 4.48
CA ASN A 649 -8.35 -13.85 3.89
C ASN A 649 -9.46 -14.32 2.93
N PRO A 650 -10.75 -14.43 3.36
CA PRO A 650 -11.82 -14.82 2.46
C PRO A 650 -12.11 -13.78 1.38
N ALA A 651 -11.92 -12.49 1.64
CA ALA A 651 -12.09 -11.44 0.61
C ALA A 651 -11.02 -11.57 -0.49
N SER A 652 -9.76 -11.79 -0.12
CA SER A 652 -8.61 -12.00 -1.01
C SER A 652 -8.76 -13.29 -1.81
N ALA A 653 -9.25 -14.37 -1.20
CA ALA A 653 -9.53 -15.63 -1.89
C ALA A 653 -10.63 -15.47 -2.95
N THR A 654 -11.74 -14.80 -2.62
CA THR A 654 -12.77 -14.46 -3.60
C THR A 654 -12.22 -13.57 -4.71
N MET A 655 -11.40 -12.57 -4.37
CA MET A 655 -10.76 -11.68 -5.36
C MET A 655 -9.79 -12.44 -6.28
N ALA A 656 -9.11 -13.49 -5.80
CA ALA A 656 -8.26 -14.39 -6.59
C ALA A 656 -9.06 -15.40 -7.46
N GLY A 657 -10.40 -15.37 -7.37
CA GLY A 657 -11.29 -16.28 -8.08
C GLY A 657 -11.38 -17.67 -7.47
N MET A 658 -10.99 -17.84 -6.20
CA MET A 658 -11.12 -19.10 -5.48
C MET A 658 -12.49 -19.20 -4.80
N LYS A 659 -12.98 -20.42 -4.63
CA LYS A 659 -14.20 -20.71 -3.86
C LYS A 659 -13.81 -20.95 -2.40
N VAL A 660 -14.25 -20.06 -1.54
CA VAL A 660 -14.04 -20.16 -0.09
C VAL A 660 -14.86 -21.30 0.50
N VAL A 661 -14.20 -22.19 1.23
CA VAL A 661 -14.81 -23.23 2.05
C VAL A 661 -14.34 -23.01 3.49
N VAL A 662 -15.28 -22.67 4.37
CA VAL A 662 -14.98 -22.42 5.78
C VAL A 662 -14.73 -23.75 6.48
N VAL A 663 -13.65 -23.79 7.26
CA VAL A 663 -13.33 -24.89 8.20
C VAL A 663 -13.70 -24.42 9.61
N ASP A 664 -14.39 -25.27 10.36
CA ASP A 664 -14.78 -24.96 11.73
C ASP A 664 -13.58 -24.95 12.69
N ASN A 665 -13.79 -24.39 13.89
CA ASN A 665 -12.84 -24.48 15.00
C ASN A 665 -13.41 -25.44 16.04
N ASP A 666 -12.54 -26.10 16.81
CA ASP A 666 -12.94 -26.89 17.96
C ASP A 666 -13.39 -26.02 19.16
N ASP A 667 -13.83 -26.67 20.25
CA ASP A 667 -14.30 -25.99 21.47
C ASP A 667 -13.18 -25.22 22.21
N GLU A 668 -11.92 -25.48 21.89
CA GLU A 668 -10.74 -24.80 22.45
C GLU A 668 -10.26 -23.65 21.54
N GLY A 669 -10.86 -23.49 20.35
CA GLY A 669 -10.56 -22.44 19.38
C GLY A 669 -9.49 -22.79 18.35
N ASN A 670 -9.00 -24.02 18.32
CA ASN A 670 -8.06 -24.50 17.30
C ASN A 670 -8.80 -24.86 16.00
N CYS A 671 -8.07 -25.02 14.90
CA CYS A 671 -8.65 -25.53 13.65
C CYS A 671 -9.18 -26.97 13.84
N ASP A 672 -10.45 -27.22 13.50
CA ASP A 672 -11.03 -28.57 13.61
C ASP A 672 -10.48 -29.49 12.50
N ILE A 673 -9.57 -30.38 12.88
CA ILE A 673 -8.93 -31.36 11.97
C ILE A 673 -9.96 -32.34 11.39
N VAL A 674 -11.01 -32.69 12.13
CA VAL A 674 -12.07 -33.59 11.66
C VAL A 674 -12.88 -32.91 10.57
N ASP A 675 -13.28 -31.65 10.79
CA ASP A 675 -13.97 -30.88 9.77
C ASP A 675 -13.07 -30.61 8.55
N LEU A 676 -11.79 -30.27 8.77
CA LEU A 676 -10.80 -30.09 7.70
C LEU A 676 -10.73 -31.30 6.77
N LYS A 677 -10.57 -32.51 7.34
CA LYS A 677 -10.54 -33.77 6.57
C LYS A 677 -11.85 -34.01 5.84
N ALA A 678 -12.99 -33.73 6.48
CA ALA A 678 -14.29 -33.87 5.84
C ALA A 678 -14.48 -32.89 4.66
N LYS A 679 -14.02 -31.64 4.79
CA LYS A 679 -14.05 -30.64 3.71
C LYS A 679 -13.11 -31.02 2.57
N ILE A 680 -11.92 -31.53 2.87
CA ILE A 680 -10.98 -32.05 1.87
C ILE A 680 -11.62 -33.20 1.09
N ALA A 681 -12.16 -34.21 1.77
CA ALA A 681 -12.79 -35.36 1.13
C ALA A 681 -14.00 -34.96 0.26
N LYS A 682 -14.77 -33.96 0.68
CA LYS A 682 -15.89 -33.41 -0.11
C LYS A 682 -15.45 -32.69 -1.38
N HIS A 683 -14.24 -32.17 -1.39
CA HIS A 683 -13.65 -31.35 -2.46
C HIS A 683 -12.40 -32.01 -3.04
N ASP A 684 -12.36 -33.34 -3.04
CA ASP A 684 -11.22 -34.14 -3.48
C ASP A 684 -10.75 -33.74 -4.89
N GLY A 685 -9.44 -33.71 -5.09
CA GLY A 685 -8.78 -33.22 -6.30
C GLY A 685 -8.95 -31.73 -6.61
N ASN A 686 -9.71 -30.95 -5.83
CA ASN A 686 -10.00 -29.54 -6.13
C ASN A 686 -9.40 -28.53 -5.13
N ILE A 687 -8.69 -29.02 -4.11
CA ILE A 687 -8.05 -28.17 -3.09
C ILE A 687 -6.89 -27.40 -3.72
N ALA A 688 -7.01 -26.06 -3.74
CA ALA A 688 -5.96 -25.18 -4.24
C ALA A 688 -5.11 -24.64 -3.09
N ALA A 689 -5.76 -24.13 -2.04
CA ALA A 689 -5.07 -23.45 -0.95
C ALA A 689 -5.74 -23.70 0.41
N PHE A 690 -4.95 -23.61 1.47
CA PHE A 690 -5.40 -23.42 2.84
C PHE A 690 -4.78 -22.13 3.38
N MET A 691 -5.62 -21.18 3.84
CA MET A 691 -5.14 -19.95 4.45
C MET A 691 -5.20 -20.06 5.97
N VAL A 692 -4.05 -19.98 6.63
CA VAL A 692 -3.94 -20.06 8.09
C VAL A 692 -3.22 -18.84 8.67
N THR A 693 -3.64 -18.39 9.83
CA THR A 693 -2.92 -17.36 10.61
C THR A 693 -2.20 -18.07 11.75
N TYR A 694 -0.89 -17.85 11.91
CA TYR A 694 -0.12 -18.49 12.97
C TYR A 694 0.74 -17.49 13.77
N PRO A 695 0.73 -17.52 15.12
CA PRO A 695 -0.31 -18.13 15.95
C PRO A 695 -1.71 -17.61 15.56
N SER A 696 -2.75 -18.31 15.98
CA SER A 696 -4.12 -18.04 15.53
C SER A 696 -4.59 -16.63 15.91
N THR A 697 -5.70 -16.17 15.35
CA THR A 697 -6.28 -14.86 15.70
C THR A 697 -6.79 -14.79 17.15
N PHE A 698 -6.88 -15.93 17.85
CA PHE A 698 -7.13 -16.01 19.28
C PHE A 698 -5.86 -15.82 20.14
N GLY A 699 -4.67 -15.74 19.50
CA GLY A 699 -3.40 -15.58 20.19
C GLY A 699 -2.83 -16.88 20.75
N VAL A 700 -3.18 -18.02 20.17
CA VAL A 700 -2.77 -19.36 20.64
C VAL A 700 -1.87 -20.04 19.60
N PHE A 701 -0.81 -20.69 20.07
CA PHE A 701 0.01 -21.61 19.26
C PHE A 701 -0.65 -22.98 19.21
N GLU A 702 -1.20 -23.35 18.06
CA GLU A 702 -1.80 -24.68 17.87
C GLU A 702 -0.70 -25.74 17.76
N GLU A 703 -0.76 -26.81 18.57
CA GLU A 703 0.26 -27.89 18.59
C GLU A 703 0.29 -28.68 17.27
N GLY A 704 -0.87 -28.87 16.62
CA GLY A 704 -1.06 -29.71 15.43
C GLY A 704 -0.79 -29.02 14.09
N ILE A 705 -0.17 -27.83 14.06
CA ILE A 705 -0.05 -27.03 12.82
C ILE A 705 0.67 -27.77 11.69
N LYS A 706 1.75 -28.53 11.99
CA LYS A 706 2.47 -29.30 10.97
C LYS A 706 1.63 -30.44 10.40
N ASP A 707 0.80 -31.06 11.23
CA ASP A 707 -0.12 -32.12 10.80
C ASP A 707 -1.22 -31.56 9.91
N ILE A 708 -1.77 -30.39 10.25
CA ILE A 708 -2.75 -29.66 9.43
C ILE A 708 -2.17 -29.35 8.04
N ILE A 709 -0.95 -28.82 8.01
CA ILE A 709 -0.24 -28.50 6.76
C ILE A 709 0.00 -29.76 5.93
N GLY A 710 0.50 -30.83 6.57
CA GLY A 710 0.70 -32.12 5.90
C GLY A 710 -0.57 -32.68 5.29
N ILE A 711 -1.71 -32.60 5.99
CA ILE A 711 -3.03 -33.03 5.47
C ILE A 711 -3.43 -32.24 4.21
N VAL A 712 -3.12 -30.94 4.15
CA VAL A 712 -3.43 -30.10 2.97
C VAL A 712 -2.49 -30.43 1.81
N HIS A 713 -1.20 -30.62 2.08
CA HIS A 713 -0.21 -31.02 1.08
C HIS A 713 -0.52 -32.41 0.50
N ASP A 714 -0.92 -33.37 1.32
CA ASP A 714 -1.36 -34.70 0.88
C ASP A 714 -2.59 -34.64 -0.04
N ALA A 715 -3.44 -33.62 0.11
CA ALA A 715 -4.58 -33.35 -0.77
C ALA A 715 -4.20 -32.61 -2.07
N GLY A 716 -2.92 -32.27 -2.25
CA GLY A 716 -2.39 -31.51 -3.39
C GLY A 716 -2.64 -30.00 -3.33
N GLY A 717 -3.05 -29.47 -2.16
CA GLY A 717 -3.19 -28.04 -1.93
C GLY A 717 -1.86 -27.38 -1.56
N GLN A 718 -1.84 -26.05 -1.55
CA GLN A 718 -0.75 -25.24 -1.00
C GLN A 718 -1.22 -24.53 0.28
N VAL A 719 -0.28 -24.13 1.14
CA VAL A 719 -0.54 -23.45 2.40
C VAL A 719 -0.06 -22.00 2.31
N TYR A 720 -1.01 -21.09 2.44
CA TYR A 720 -0.75 -19.67 2.62
C TYR A 720 -0.81 -19.33 4.11
N MET A 721 0.28 -18.79 4.66
CA MET A 721 0.31 -18.28 6.02
C MET A 721 0.13 -16.76 6.06
N ASP A 722 -0.90 -16.31 6.75
CA ASP A 722 -1.05 -14.93 7.19
C ASP A 722 -0.02 -14.64 8.30
N GLY A 723 0.99 -13.82 7.96
CA GLY A 723 2.09 -13.44 8.84
C GLY A 723 1.84 -12.16 9.65
N ALA A 724 0.59 -11.69 9.78
CA ALA A 724 0.28 -10.55 10.63
C ALA A 724 0.69 -10.73 12.10
N ASN A 725 0.75 -11.99 12.56
CA ASN A 725 1.13 -12.36 13.93
C ASN A 725 2.61 -12.75 14.09
N MET A 726 3.47 -12.44 13.11
CA MET A 726 4.90 -12.78 13.14
C MET A 726 5.67 -12.19 14.33
N ASN A 727 5.16 -11.16 15.01
CA ASN A 727 5.78 -10.63 16.23
C ASN A 727 5.88 -11.68 17.37
N ALA A 728 5.07 -12.74 17.33
CA ALA A 728 5.17 -13.87 18.25
C ALA A 728 6.14 -14.98 17.76
N GLN A 729 6.59 -14.93 16.49
CA GLN A 729 7.40 -15.99 15.88
C GLN A 729 8.88 -15.61 15.72
N VAL A 730 9.21 -14.35 15.40
CA VAL A 730 10.57 -13.93 15.00
C VAL A 730 11.63 -14.43 15.99
N GLY A 731 12.55 -15.27 15.48
CA GLY A 731 13.65 -15.85 16.24
C GLY A 731 13.28 -16.97 17.21
N LEU A 732 12.05 -17.46 17.17
CA LEU A 732 11.56 -18.63 17.94
C LEU A 732 11.09 -19.77 17.02
N THR A 733 10.45 -19.41 15.91
CA THR A 733 10.00 -20.32 14.86
C THR A 733 9.93 -19.55 13.54
N SER A 734 9.53 -20.22 12.46
CA SER A 734 9.35 -19.56 11.17
C SER A 734 8.25 -20.21 10.33
N PRO A 735 7.64 -19.47 9.40
CA PRO A 735 6.65 -20.02 8.47
C PRO A 735 7.21 -21.19 7.64
N GLY A 736 8.46 -21.10 7.18
CA GLY A 736 9.14 -22.19 6.48
C GLY A 736 9.33 -23.43 7.36
N LEU A 737 9.64 -23.24 8.65
CA LEU A 737 9.82 -24.36 9.59
C LEU A 737 8.51 -25.10 9.90
N ILE A 738 7.38 -24.38 9.95
CA ILE A 738 6.06 -25.00 10.13
C ILE A 738 5.54 -25.66 8.84
N GLY A 739 6.10 -25.30 7.67
CA GLY A 739 5.78 -25.88 6.37
C GLY A 739 4.83 -25.07 5.49
N ALA A 740 4.69 -23.76 5.73
CA ALA A 740 3.89 -22.90 4.86
C ALA A 740 4.61 -22.66 3.53
N ASP A 741 3.89 -22.62 2.40
CA ASP A 741 4.46 -22.45 1.05
C ASP A 741 4.61 -20.97 0.66
N VAL A 742 3.68 -20.14 1.14
CA VAL A 742 3.64 -18.70 0.87
C VAL A 742 3.25 -17.95 2.13
N CYS A 743 3.84 -16.78 2.36
CA CYS A 743 3.47 -15.90 3.47
C CYS A 743 3.53 -14.43 3.08
N HIS A 744 2.62 -13.61 3.63
CA HIS A 744 2.82 -12.17 3.64
C HIS A 744 3.29 -11.67 5.01
N LEU A 745 4.05 -10.58 5.01
CA LEU A 745 4.44 -9.86 6.23
C LEU A 745 3.85 -8.46 6.27
N ASN A 746 3.30 -8.08 7.42
CA ASN A 746 2.89 -6.71 7.72
C ASN A 746 4.06 -5.93 8.31
N LEU A 747 4.81 -5.20 7.48
CA LEU A 747 5.94 -4.40 7.99
C LEU A 747 5.46 -3.29 8.94
N HIS A 748 4.27 -2.72 8.68
CA HIS A 748 3.61 -1.75 9.56
C HIS A 748 3.03 -2.31 10.87
N LYS A 749 3.28 -3.59 11.16
CA LYS A 749 2.97 -4.22 12.45
C LYS A 749 4.25 -4.74 13.06
N THR A 750 4.83 -5.77 12.46
CA THR A 750 5.96 -6.50 13.04
C THR A 750 7.28 -5.74 12.88
N PHE A 751 7.43 -4.91 11.84
CA PHE A 751 8.71 -4.29 11.46
C PHE A 751 8.62 -2.75 11.41
N CYS A 752 7.91 -2.19 12.39
CA CYS A 752 7.97 -0.78 12.81
C CYS A 752 7.54 0.31 11.80
N ILE A 753 7.11 0.01 10.57
CA ILE A 753 6.49 1.04 9.73
C ILE A 753 5.29 1.65 10.49
N PRO A 754 5.13 2.98 10.52
CA PRO A 754 4.06 3.62 11.28
C PRO A 754 2.67 3.28 10.75
N HIS A 755 1.71 3.16 11.68
CA HIS A 755 0.32 2.83 11.40
C HIS A 755 -0.45 3.93 10.63
N GLY A 756 -0.01 5.18 10.73
CA GLY A 756 -0.43 6.31 9.88
C GLY A 756 -1.91 6.70 9.98
N GLY A 757 -2.59 6.37 11.08
CA GLY A 757 -4.04 6.56 11.20
C GLY A 757 -4.89 5.61 10.35
N GLY A 758 -4.27 4.56 9.77
CA GLY A 758 -4.91 3.60 8.87
C GLY A 758 -4.18 3.38 7.53
N GLY A 759 -2.89 3.68 7.46
CA GLY A 759 -2.02 3.63 6.28
C GLY A 759 -0.97 4.75 6.29
N PRO A 760 0.29 4.50 5.86
CA PRO A 760 0.66 3.48 4.89
C PRO A 760 0.92 2.12 5.52
N GLY A 761 1.00 1.10 4.67
CA GLY A 761 1.80 -0.08 5.01
C GLY A 761 2.65 -0.50 3.82
N THR A 762 3.77 -1.14 4.11
CA THR A 762 4.58 -1.85 3.12
C THR A 762 4.55 -3.33 3.48
N PHE A 763 4.52 -4.18 2.46
CA PHE A 763 4.31 -5.60 2.65
C PHE A 763 5.19 -6.36 1.70
N VAL A 764 5.59 -7.54 2.13
CA VAL A 764 6.31 -8.47 1.26
C VAL A 764 5.53 -9.75 1.17
N ILE A 765 5.54 -10.39 0.00
CA ILE A 765 5.18 -11.80 -0.13
C ILE A 765 6.44 -12.62 -0.20
N LYS A 766 6.38 -13.84 0.32
CA LYS A 766 7.49 -14.77 0.34
C LYS A 766 7.07 -16.11 -0.22
N LEU A 767 7.96 -16.70 -1.00
CA LEU A 767 7.74 -17.94 -1.74
C LEU A 767 8.80 -18.96 -1.35
N ILE A 768 8.41 -20.23 -1.23
CA ILE A 768 9.34 -21.38 -1.24
C ILE A 768 9.83 -21.64 -2.65
#